data_AF-A0AAT9LT09-F1
#
_entry.id   AF-A0AAT9LT09-F1
#
_cell.length_a   1.000
_cell.length_b   1.000
_cell.length_c   1.000
_cell.angle_alpha   90.00
_cell.angle_beta   90.00
_cell.angle_gamma   90.00
#
_symmetry.space_group_name_H-M   'P 1'
#
loop_
_entity.id
_entity.type
_entity.pdbx_description
1 polymer ?
#
loop_
_entity_poly.entity_id
_entity_poly.type
_entity_poly.pdbx_seq_one_letter_code
_entity_poly.pdbx_strand_id
1 'polypeptide(L)'
;MALEVPNLDSRTFDQLVAEARRRIIRFTPDWTDFNPSDPGVTLVELFAWLTEIMLYELNRVPDLTYVKFLDLLGLTQSPASPAVADVTFKPTSTAVGVVVPALSQVSATGPTGAPLIFETDQAVALVPYQLTDIVVDDGSTFTPVAAGQPFRPLGWIPQPGNALYLGFTPTKPELPGQFPDQLRLLATLPAAALAGVPQEAGKAVRPPLPPVSLVWEYLPRDDAPRWARLNVFADDSASFTAQGYITFAGPTQIAAAHAADVADPRYWLRVRLVSGRYAAGHEPEIDAITPNTTTARNLATVTDELLGISEAHPDQTFQLRQTPVAVGSLNLEVREDTGQPTSAQWTEVSDFLSSGPADTVYTVDSSTGTVTFGDGVRGLIPAVDAEIVAVSYRFGGGAAGNVPAGAISTLLGTLPGVDSVTNNRAAAGGSEQQSLDDLKRDAPALLRHQQRAVTAADYAALAKQVGGVADAIALPLTHPDHPGVQVAGTVTVVIVADTDDDPPAPSGELIAGVCRYLDQFRLIATELFVAGPVFVPISVHAAVTADPYAAADAVAAGAQQALKDFLAPLHVAADGSRFAQFTDQFRPTSLYGVLLAVPGVLAVTELEITVNGRVQDDPRVAVDLPAGGLTTSGTHRIDVTPDSGSSAQEGR
;
A
#
# COMPACT_ATOMS: atom_id res chain seq x y z
N MET A 1 -1.94 16.24 19.30
CA MET A 1 -2.44 17.60 19.59
C MET A 1 -2.08 18.42 18.37
N ALA A 2 -3.05 18.69 17.49
CA ALA A 2 -2.82 19.57 16.34
C ALA A 2 -2.36 20.93 16.88
N LEU A 3 -1.34 21.52 16.26
CA LEU A 3 -0.95 22.89 16.56
C LEU A 3 -2.12 23.77 16.09
N GLU A 4 -2.96 24.22 17.03
CA GLU A 4 -3.98 25.20 16.73
C GLU A 4 -3.27 26.45 16.20
N VAL A 5 -3.54 26.77 14.93
CA VAL A 5 -3.03 27.99 14.31
C VAL A 5 -3.61 29.15 15.12
N PRO A 6 -2.75 30.00 15.72
CA PRO A 6 -3.24 31.06 16.59
C PRO A 6 -4.06 32.05 15.76
N ASN A 7 -5.33 32.21 16.13
CA ASN A 7 -6.15 33.31 15.63
C ASN A 7 -5.60 34.60 16.27
N LEU A 8 -4.91 35.41 15.47
CA LEU A 8 -4.21 36.61 15.95
C LEU A 8 -5.21 37.64 16.50
N ASP A 9 -6.40 37.71 15.90
CA ASP A 9 -7.48 38.58 16.35
C ASP A 9 -8.86 37.99 16.01
N SER A 10 -9.58 37.54 17.04
CA SER A 10 -10.86 36.85 16.90
C SER A 10 -12.07 37.80 16.95
N ARG A 11 -11.88 39.12 16.82
CA ARG A 11 -12.98 40.08 16.92
C ARG A 11 -13.93 39.96 15.74
N THR A 12 -15.22 39.81 16.06
CA THR A 12 -16.30 39.76 15.06
C THR A 12 -16.86 41.14 14.77
N PHE A 13 -17.61 41.28 13.67
CA PHE A 13 -18.36 42.49 13.31
C PHE A 13 -19.12 43.08 14.50
N ASP A 14 -19.92 42.27 15.21
CA ASP A 14 -20.73 42.74 16.34
C ASP A 14 -19.87 43.29 17.47
N GLN A 15 -18.72 42.65 17.74
CA GLN A 15 -17.79 43.09 18.76
C GLN A 15 -17.12 44.42 18.36
N LEU A 16 -16.76 44.57 17.09
CA LEU A 16 -16.18 45.80 16.53
C LEU A 16 -17.18 46.96 16.54
N VAL A 17 -18.44 46.71 16.16
CA VAL A 17 -19.52 47.71 16.23
C VAL A 17 -19.80 48.10 17.67
N ALA A 18 -19.91 47.13 18.59
CA ALA A 18 -20.13 47.41 20.00
C ALA A 18 -18.97 48.21 20.63
N GLU A 19 -17.74 47.87 20.26
CA GLU A 19 -16.55 48.59 20.70
C GLU A 19 -16.54 50.03 20.17
N ALA A 20 -16.79 50.23 18.88
CA ALA A 20 -16.87 51.55 18.27
C ALA A 20 -17.98 52.40 18.90
N ARG A 21 -19.17 51.84 19.11
CA ARG A 21 -20.30 52.52 19.78
C ARG A 21 -19.94 52.98 21.20
N ARG A 22 -19.24 52.16 21.99
CA ARG A 22 -18.76 52.54 23.33
C ARG A 22 -17.77 53.71 23.29
N ARG A 23 -17.00 53.83 22.20
CA ARG A 23 -16.01 54.90 22.02
C ARG A 23 -16.64 56.24 21.57
N ILE A 24 -17.84 56.22 20.97
CA ILE A 24 -18.54 57.45 20.51
C ILE A 24 -18.67 58.46 21.65
N ILE A 25 -19.13 58.04 22.82
CA ILE A 25 -19.33 58.91 24.00
C ILE A 25 -18.03 59.62 24.42
N ARG A 26 -16.87 58.98 24.19
CA ARG A 26 -15.58 59.51 24.59
C ARG A 26 -14.98 60.48 23.57
N PHE A 27 -15.18 60.24 22.27
CA PHE A 27 -14.52 61.00 21.21
C PHE A 27 -15.43 62.03 20.55
N THR A 28 -16.73 61.81 20.56
CA THR A 28 -17.75 62.68 19.95
C THR A 28 -18.97 62.75 20.88
N PRO A 29 -18.85 63.43 22.03
CA PRO A 29 -19.92 63.48 23.03
C PRO A 29 -21.20 64.20 22.53
N ASP A 30 -21.08 65.02 21.49
CA ASP A 30 -22.20 65.72 20.86
C ASP A 30 -23.04 64.81 19.93
N TRP A 31 -22.53 63.61 19.60
CA TRP A 31 -23.26 62.63 18.80
C TRP A 31 -24.15 61.77 19.72
N THR A 32 -25.45 62.05 19.71
CA THR A 32 -26.42 61.47 20.65
C THR A 32 -27.42 60.50 20.03
N ASP A 33 -27.51 60.44 18.70
CA ASP A 33 -28.36 59.48 17.98
C ASP A 33 -27.56 58.21 17.69
N PHE A 34 -28.07 57.04 18.10
CA PHE A 34 -27.43 55.74 17.90
C PHE A 34 -28.34 54.75 17.18
N ASN A 35 -29.40 55.27 16.55
CA ASN A 35 -30.37 54.44 15.83
C ASN A 35 -29.73 53.82 14.57
N PRO A 36 -30.20 52.65 14.12
CA PRO A 36 -29.72 52.04 12.88
C PRO A 36 -29.88 52.91 11.63
N SER A 37 -30.82 53.87 11.66
CA SER A 37 -31.07 54.81 10.57
C SER A 37 -30.11 56.01 10.55
N ASP A 38 -29.23 56.15 11.54
CA ASP A 38 -28.24 57.21 11.58
C ASP A 38 -27.10 56.90 10.58
N PRO A 39 -26.82 57.78 9.60
CA PRO A 39 -25.71 57.62 8.67
C PRO A 39 -24.34 57.41 9.35
N GLY A 40 -24.12 57.99 10.52
CA GLY A 40 -22.89 57.80 11.29
C GLY A 40 -22.77 56.37 11.83
N VAL A 41 -23.88 55.77 12.26
CA VAL A 41 -23.94 54.38 12.70
C VAL A 41 -23.72 53.44 11.52
N THR A 42 -24.30 53.75 10.35
CA THR A 42 -24.04 52.99 9.12
C THR A 42 -22.56 53.03 8.71
N LEU A 43 -21.87 54.15 8.91
CA LEU A 43 -20.42 54.23 8.67
C LEU A 43 -19.62 53.39 9.68
N VAL A 44 -20.01 53.38 10.96
CA VAL A 44 -19.41 52.51 11.97
C VAL A 44 -19.55 51.04 11.59
N GLU A 45 -20.73 50.63 11.15
CA GLU A 45 -21.00 49.28 10.66
C GLU A 45 -20.16 48.97 9.42
N LEU A 46 -20.09 49.87 8.43
CA LEU A 46 -19.24 49.69 7.24
C LEU A 46 -17.75 49.51 7.61
N PHE A 47 -17.23 50.34 8.52
CA PHE A 47 -15.83 50.23 8.95
C PHE A 47 -15.57 48.99 9.80
N ALA A 48 -16.53 48.55 10.61
CA ALA A 48 -16.44 47.29 11.34
C ALA A 48 -16.38 46.10 10.38
N TRP A 49 -17.19 46.11 9.31
CA TRP A 49 -17.16 45.08 8.27
C TRP A 49 -15.84 45.08 7.49
N LEU A 50 -15.34 46.25 7.07
CA LEU A 50 -14.02 46.35 6.42
C LEU A 50 -12.89 45.86 7.33
N THR A 51 -12.98 46.18 8.63
CA THR A 51 -11.99 45.73 9.62
C THR A 51 -12.06 44.22 9.79
N GLU A 52 -13.24 43.61 9.87
CA GLU A 52 -13.39 42.16 9.96
C GLU A 52 -12.79 41.44 8.74
N ILE A 53 -12.94 41.99 7.53
CA ILE A 53 -12.26 41.45 6.32
C ILE A 53 -10.73 41.54 6.46
N MET A 54 -10.20 42.65 6.98
CA MET A 54 -8.77 42.78 7.24
C MET A 54 -8.29 41.79 8.32
N LEU A 55 -9.08 41.56 9.37
CA LEU A 55 -8.78 40.57 10.40
C LEU A 55 -8.80 39.15 9.83
N TYR A 56 -9.75 38.85 8.95
CA TYR A 56 -9.79 37.57 8.23
C TYR A 56 -8.49 37.33 7.46
N GLU A 57 -8.01 38.30 6.68
CA GLU A 57 -6.73 38.17 5.95
C GLU A 57 -5.52 38.11 6.91
N LEU A 58 -5.51 38.90 7.99
CA LEU A 58 -4.45 38.86 8.99
C LEU A 58 -4.35 37.47 9.65
N ASN A 59 -5.48 36.84 9.93
CA ASN A 59 -5.53 35.52 10.54
C ASN A 59 -5.08 34.39 9.60
N ARG A 60 -4.88 34.67 8.30
CA ARG A 60 -4.26 33.71 7.36
C ARG A 60 -2.73 33.79 7.32
N VAL A 61 -2.14 34.86 7.87
CA VAL A 61 -0.67 35.04 7.89
C VAL A 61 0.06 33.94 8.66
N PRO A 62 -0.38 33.49 9.86
CA PRO A 62 0.29 32.42 10.58
C PRO A 62 0.39 31.12 9.78
N ASP A 63 -0.67 30.74 9.07
CA ASP A 63 -0.71 29.54 8.24
C ASP A 63 0.29 29.62 7.08
N LEU A 64 0.25 30.71 6.31
CA LEU A 64 1.20 30.95 5.22
C LEU A 64 2.65 30.96 5.73
N THR A 65 2.87 31.56 6.90
CA THR A 65 4.19 31.62 7.54
C THR A 65 4.67 30.23 7.95
N TYR A 66 3.78 29.39 8.50
CA TYR A 66 4.11 28.01 8.87
C TYR A 66 4.52 27.20 7.63
N VAL A 67 3.75 27.28 6.55
CA VAL A 67 4.08 26.62 5.27
C VAL A 67 5.43 27.09 4.75
N LYS A 68 5.71 28.40 4.82
CA LYS A 68 7.00 28.95 4.39
C LYS A 68 8.16 28.54 5.30
N PHE A 69 7.92 28.30 6.58
CA PHE A 69 8.94 27.70 7.46
C PHE A 69 9.19 26.24 7.11
N LEU A 70 8.16 25.45 6.77
CA LEU A 70 8.35 24.07 6.30
C LEU A 70 9.21 24.03 5.03
N ASP A 71 8.87 24.89 4.06
CA ASP A 71 9.62 25.11 2.80
C ASP A 71 11.08 25.47 3.09
N LEU A 72 11.32 26.45 3.99
CA LEU A 72 12.68 26.85 4.39
C LEU A 72 13.46 25.75 5.11
N LEU A 73 12.76 24.84 5.80
CA LEU A 73 13.34 23.67 6.45
C LEU A 73 13.52 22.47 5.49
N GLY A 74 13.16 22.62 4.22
CA GLY A 74 13.25 21.56 3.20
C GLY A 74 12.23 20.44 3.38
N LEU A 75 11.15 20.69 4.12
CA LEU A 75 10.07 19.72 4.30
C LEU A 75 9.03 19.90 3.19
N THR A 76 8.97 18.92 2.30
CA THR A 76 7.98 18.85 1.21
C THR A 76 6.95 17.75 1.48
N GLN A 77 5.80 17.83 0.79
CA GLN A 77 4.77 16.79 0.87
C GLN A 77 5.29 15.50 0.23
N SER A 78 5.07 14.35 0.86
CA SER A 78 5.37 13.07 0.22
C SER A 78 4.58 12.93 -1.10
N PRO A 79 5.23 12.53 -2.20
CA PRO A 79 4.58 12.41 -3.50
C PRO A 79 3.61 11.21 -3.52
N ALA A 80 2.69 11.22 -4.48
CA ALA A 80 1.80 10.08 -4.72
C ALA A 80 2.60 8.81 -5.01
N SER A 81 2.18 7.67 -4.43
CA SER A 81 2.79 6.37 -4.72
C SER A 81 1.97 5.59 -5.75
N PRO A 82 2.61 4.85 -6.67
CA PRO A 82 1.89 4.07 -7.68
C PRO A 82 1.44 2.71 -7.15
N ALA A 83 0.24 2.29 -7.56
CA ALA A 83 -0.20 0.92 -7.36
C ALA A 83 0.62 -0.06 -8.22
N VAL A 84 0.83 -1.26 -7.69
CA VAL A 84 1.55 -2.35 -8.33
C VAL A 84 0.57 -3.49 -8.60
N ALA A 85 0.71 -4.15 -9.74
CA ALA A 85 -0.12 -5.29 -10.13
C ALA A 85 0.69 -6.32 -10.93
N ASP A 86 0.40 -7.60 -10.72
CA ASP A 86 0.87 -8.67 -11.60
C ASP A 86 -0.11 -8.88 -12.76
N VAL A 87 0.32 -8.53 -13.97
CA VAL A 87 -0.48 -8.65 -15.19
C VAL A 87 -0.08 -9.90 -15.97
N THR A 88 -1.07 -10.67 -16.38
CA THR A 88 -0.92 -11.93 -17.12
C THR A 88 -1.38 -11.76 -18.55
N PHE A 89 -0.49 -12.04 -19.50
CA PHE A 89 -0.77 -11.94 -20.92
C PHE A 89 -1.22 -13.29 -21.48
N LYS A 90 -2.34 -13.29 -22.19
CA LYS A 90 -2.82 -14.44 -22.94
C LYS A 90 -2.34 -14.33 -24.39
N PRO A 91 -1.52 -15.26 -24.88
CA PRO A 91 -1.08 -15.24 -26.27
C PRO A 91 -2.19 -15.70 -27.23
N THR A 92 -2.10 -15.29 -28.49
CA THR A 92 -2.93 -15.86 -29.56
C THR A 92 -2.51 -17.29 -29.88
N SER A 93 -3.40 -18.07 -30.49
CA SER A 93 -3.12 -19.49 -30.84
C SER A 93 -1.98 -19.69 -31.86
N THR A 94 -1.53 -18.62 -32.51
CA THR A 94 -0.42 -18.60 -33.47
C THR A 94 0.85 -17.94 -32.93
N ALA A 95 0.83 -17.43 -31.70
CA ALA A 95 1.98 -16.80 -31.08
C ALA A 95 3.11 -17.82 -30.94
N VAL A 96 4.28 -17.51 -31.49
CA VAL A 96 5.49 -18.31 -31.32
C VAL A 96 6.64 -17.33 -31.19
N GLY A 97 7.44 -17.44 -30.12
CA GLY A 97 8.56 -16.52 -29.87
C GLY A 97 8.13 -15.07 -29.63
N VAL A 98 6.90 -14.84 -29.13
CA VAL A 98 6.38 -13.50 -28.83
C VAL A 98 6.97 -13.00 -27.51
N VAL A 99 7.47 -11.78 -27.52
CA VAL A 99 7.97 -11.09 -26.33
C VAL A 99 7.16 -9.81 -26.14
N VAL A 100 6.60 -9.66 -24.95
CA VAL A 100 6.01 -8.38 -24.50
C VAL A 100 7.17 -7.55 -23.94
N PRO A 101 7.48 -6.37 -24.49
CA PRO A 101 8.58 -5.55 -24.02
C PRO A 101 8.29 -4.91 -22.64
N ALA A 102 9.33 -4.44 -21.97
CA ALA A 102 9.17 -3.53 -20.83
C ALA A 102 8.48 -2.24 -21.29
N LEU A 103 7.83 -1.54 -20.36
CA LEU A 103 7.03 -0.33 -20.61
C LEU A 103 5.85 -0.55 -21.57
N SER A 104 5.39 -1.80 -21.72
CA SER A 104 4.14 -2.08 -22.44
C SER A 104 2.98 -1.53 -21.62
N GLN A 105 2.14 -0.72 -22.25
CA GLN A 105 1.01 -0.07 -21.60
C GLN A 105 -0.25 -0.94 -21.64
N VAL A 106 -0.83 -1.14 -20.46
CA VAL A 106 -2.15 -1.75 -20.25
C VAL A 106 -2.99 -0.83 -19.39
N SER A 107 -4.32 -0.98 -19.39
CA SER A 107 -5.16 -0.08 -18.62
C SER A 107 -6.36 -0.73 -17.95
N ALA A 108 -6.77 -0.11 -16.85
CA ALA A 108 -8.07 -0.28 -16.21
C ALA A 108 -8.94 0.98 -16.44
N THR A 109 -10.25 0.83 -16.29
CA THR A 109 -11.18 1.97 -16.30
C THR A 109 -11.08 2.72 -14.98
N GLY A 110 -10.71 4.01 -15.01
CA GLY A 110 -10.64 4.84 -13.82
C GLY A 110 -12.01 5.32 -13.32
N PRO A 111 -12.09 5.86 -12.09
CA PRO A 111 -13.35 6.30 -11.48
C PRO A 111 -14.09 7.38 -12.26
N THR A 112 -13.35 8.24 -12.98
CA THR A 112 -13.88 9.33 -13.81
C THR A 112 -14.11 8.92 -15.27
N GLY A 113 -13.87 7.65 -15.61
CA GLY A 113 -13.93 7.13 -16.99
C GLY A 113 -12.63 7.32 -17.80
N ALA A 114 -11.67 8.09 -17.29
CA ALA A 114 -10.33 8.15 -17.88
C ALA A 114 -9.57 6.83 -17.65
N PRO A 115 -8.75 6.36 -18.61
CA PRO A 115 -7.99 5.12 -18.44
C PRO A 115 -6.87 5.30 -17.41
N LEU A 116 -6.79 4.36 -16.47
CA LEU A 116 -5.65 4.22 -15.56
C LEU A 116 -4.58 3.39 -16.24
N ILE A 117 -3.44 4.01 -16.55
CA ILE A 117 -2.35 3.37 -17.30
C ILE A 117 -1.45 2.60 -16.33
N PHE A 118 -1.11 1.38 -16.72
CA PHE A 118 -0.09 0.56 -16.08
C PHE A 118 0.98 0.18 -17.09
N GLU A 119 2.24 0.28 -16.70
CA GLU A 119 3.38 -0.10 -17.53
C GLU A 119 4.12 -1.29 -16.94
N THR A 120 4.46 -2.26 -17.78
CA THR A 120 5.26 -3.43 -17.40
C THR A 120 6.67 -3.01 -16.98
N ASP A 121 7.16 -3.51 -15.85
CA ASP A 121 8.51 -3.16 -15.37
C ASP A 121 9.62 -3.87 -16.16
N GLN A 122 9.32 -5.01 -16.79
CA GLN A 122 10.28 -5.84 -17.52
C GLN A 122 9.63 -6.57 -18.68
N ALA A 123 10.46 -7.03 -19.63
CA ALA A 123 10.00 -7.82 -20.74
C ALA A 123 9.63 -9.26 -20.31
N VAL A 124 8.65 -9.86 -20.99
CA VAL A 124 8.22 -11.24 -20.75
C VAL A 124 8.04 -11.98 -22.07
N ALA A 125 8.74 -13.10 -22.21
CA ALA A 125 8.57 -14.03 -23.33
C ALA A 125 7.38 -14.94 -23.06
N LEU A 126 6.44 -15.02 -24.01
CA LEU A 126 5.18 -15.71 -23.83
C LEU A 126 5.30 -17.21 -24.14
N VAL A 127 4.81 -18.03 -23.23
CA VAL A 127 4.46 -19.43 -23.47
C VAL A 127 3.17 -19.49 -24.26
N PRO A 128 3.17 -20.03 -25.49
CA PRO A 128 2.01 -19.98 -26.38
C PRO A 128 0.94 -21.02 -26.06
N TYR A 129 1.16 -21.82 -25.01
CA TYR A 129 0.29 -22.90 -24.60
C TYR A 129 -0.40 -22.54 -23.29
N GLN A 130 -1.67 -22.92 -23.16
CA GLN A 130 -2.42 -22.69 -21.92
C GLN A 130 -2.05 -23.76 -20.89
N LEU A 131 -1.73 -23.33 -19.68
CA LEU A 131 -1.60 -24.22 -18.52
C LEU A 131 -3.02 -24.61 -18.07
N THR A 132 -3.43 -25.84 -18.33
CA THR A 132 -4.79 -26.33 -18.05
C THR A 132 -4.84 -27.35 -16.92
N ASP A 133 -3.76 -28.09 -16.72
CA ASP A 133 -3.71 -29.19 -15.77
C ASP A 133 -2.58 -28.95 -14.78
N ILE A 134 -2.92 -28.82 -13.50
CA ILE A 134 -1.98 -28.76 -12.40
C ILE A 134 -2.29 -29.99 -11.54
N VAL A 135 -1.32 -30.87 -11.35
CA VAL A 135 -1.53 -32.14 -10.65
C VAL A 135 -0.43 -32.34 -9.61
N VAL A 136 -0.83 -32.60 -8.37
CA VAL A 136 0.07 -32.91 -7.27
C VAL A 136 0.22 -34.43 -7.15
N ASP A 137 1.46 -34.90 -7.09
CA ASP A 137 1.85 -36.28 -6.85
C ASP A 137 2.46 -36.38 -5.44
N ASP A 138 1.73 -37.02 -4.53
CA ASP A 138 2.18 -37.26 -3.16
C ASP A 138 2.97 -38.57 -2.98
N GLY A 139 3.32 -39.23 -4.09
CA GLY A 139 4.00 -40.53 -4.14
C GLY A 139 3.03 -41.72 -4.14
N SER A 140 1.74 -41.50 -3.93
CA SER A 140 0.70 -42.54 -3.94
C SER A 140 -0.44 -42.26 -4.89
N THR A 141 -0.84 -40.98 -5.03
CA THR A 141 -1.97 -40.56 -5.85
C THR A 141 -1.66 -39.28 -6.61
N PHE A 142 -2.22 -39.18 -7.81
CA PHE A 142 -2.26 -37.95 -8.58
C PHE A 142 -3.54 -37.18 -8.24
N THR A 143 -3.40 -36.01 -7.63
CA THR A 143 -4.53 -35.15 -7.25
C THR A 143 -4.58 -33.91 -8.14
N PRO A 144 -5.60 -33.75 -9.00
CA PRO A 144 -5.76 -32.54 -9.79
C PRO A 144 -6.11 -31.35 -8.90
N VAL A 145 -5.53 -30.19 -9.20
CA VAL A 145 -5.79 -28.93 -8.50
C VAL A 145 -6.89 -28.17 -9.22
N ALA A 146 -7.93 -27.79 -8.48
CA ALA A 146 -8.98 -26.93 -9.01
C ALA A 146 -8.48 -25.49 -9.17
N ALA A 147 -8.85 -24.82 -10.26
CA ALA A 147 -8.47 -23.44 -10.50
C ALA A 147 -8.97 -22.51 -9.37
N GLY A 148 -8.09 -21.62 -8.89
CA GLY A 148 -8.42 -20.65 -7.84
C GLY A 148 -8.57 -21.24 -6.44
N GLN A 149 -7.98 -22.42 -6.19
CA GLN A 149 -7.87 -22.99 -4.85
C GLN A 149 -6.39 -23.12 -4.46
N PRO A 150 -6.01 -22.70 -3.24
CA PRO A 150 -4.66 -22.91 -2.76
C PRO A 150 -4.37 -24.40 -2.62
N PHE A 151 -3.12 -24.78 -2.86
CA PHE A 151 -2.68 -26.16 -2.83
C PHE A 151 -1.23 -26.30 -2.39
N ARG A 152 -0.88 -27.51 -1.92
CA ARG A 152 0.48 -27.85 -1.51
C ARG A 152 1.20 -28.53 -2.67
N PRO A 153 2.19 -27.88 -3.31
CA PRO A 153 2.74 -28.34 -4.59
C PRO A 153 3.44 -29.71 -4.49
N LEU A 154 3.84 -30.13 -3.29
CA LEU A 154 4.55 -31.39 -3.05
C LEU A 154 3.76 -32.33 -2.11
N GLY A 155 2.45 -32.11 -2.00
CA GLY A 155 1.57 -32.84 -1.09
C GLY A 155 1.62 -32.35 0.35
N TRP A 156 0.79 -32.96 1.21
CA TRP A 156 0.64 -32.56 2.62
C TRP A 156 1.91 -32.76 3.45
N ILE A 157 2.65 -33.83 3.15
CA ILE A 157 3.91 -34.18 3.80
C ILE A 157 4.93 -34.38 2.68
N PRO A 158 5.66 -33.33 2.26
CA PRO A 158 6.62 -33.44 1.17
C PRO A 158 7.72 -34.47 1.48
N GLN A 159 7.84 -35.49 0.63
CA GLN A 159 8.90 -36.49 0.69
C GLN A 159 9.70 -36.55 -0.61
N PRO A 160 10.98 -36.98 -0.57
CA PRO A 160 11.71 -37.28 -1.79
C PRO A 160 10.94 -38.23 -2.71
N GLY A 161 10.62 -37.76 -3.92
CA GLY A 161 9.76 -38.46 -4.87
C GLY A 161 8.52 -37.64 -5.25
N ASN A 162 7.93 -36.92 -4.30
CA ASN A 162 6.75 -36.08 -4.51
C ASN A 162 7.03 -35.00 -5.56
N ALA A 163 6.02 -34.68 -6.35
CA ALA A 163 6.18 -33.78 -7.49
C ALA A 163 4.91 -32.96 -7.81
N LEU A 164 5.11 -31.81 -8.42
CA LEU A 164 4.07 -31.02 -9.06
C LEU A 164 4.20 -31.17 -10.57
N TYR A 165 3.10 -31.50 -11.25
CA TYR A 165 3.02 -31.60 -12.71
C TYR A 165 2.24 -30.42 -13.27
N LEU A 166 2.77 -29.81 -14.34
CA LEU A 166 2.19 -28.70 -15.07
C LEU A 166 1.97 -29.13 -16.52
N GLY A 167 0.70 -29.30 -16.89
CA GLY A 167 0.25 -29.75 -18.19
C GLY A 167 -0.23 -28.58 -19.05
N PHE A 168 0.51 -28.31 -20.12
CA PHE A 168 0.15 -27.30 -21.09
C PHE A 168 -0.58 -27.93 -22.27
N THR A 169 -1.73 -27.37 -22.66
CA THR A 169 -2.54 -27.89 -23.76
C THR A 169 -1.85 -27.59 -25.11
N PRO A 170 -1.55 -28.62 -25.91
CA PRO A 170 -0.90 -28.45 -27.20
C PRO A 170 -1.90 -27.92 -28.24
N THR A 171 -1.51 -26.88 -28.99
CA THR A 171 -2.30 -26.38 -30.13
C THR A 171 -2.25 -27.34 -31.32
N LYS A 172 -1.14 -28.08 -31.45
CA LYS A 172 -0.86 -29.09 -32.49
C LYS A 172 -0.13 -30.28 -31.85
N PRO A 173 -0.86 -31.29 -31.34
CA PRO A 173 -0.30 -32.40 -30.56
C PRO A 173 0.78 -33.20 -31.30
N GLU A 174 0.75 -33.19 -32.63
CA GLU A 174 1.67 -33.92 -33.51
C GLU A 174 3.04 -33.25 -33.68
N LEU A 175 3.19 -31.99 -33.28
CA LEU A 175 4.42 -31.22 -33.39
C LEU A 175 5.13 -31.08 -32.03
N PRO A 176 6.46 -30.96 -32.00
CA PRO A 176 7.17 -30.57 -30.78
C PRO A 176 6.68 -29.20 -30.28
N GLY A 177 6.55 -29.07 -28.96
CA GLY A 177 6.23 -27.79 -28.34
C GLY A 177 7.41 -26.82 -28.46
N GLN A 178 7.11 -25.55 -28.74
CA GLN A 178 8.08 -24.46 -28.80
C GLN A 178 7.83 -23.53 -27.61
N PHE A 179 8.75 -23.58 -26.64
CA PHE A 179 8.76 -22.72 -25.46
C PHE A 179 9.82 -21.63 -25.63
N PRO A 180 9.69 -20.49 -24.95
CA PRO A 180 10.73 -19.46 -24.96
C PRO A 180 12.03 -20.01 -24.33
N ASP A 181 13.19 -19.56 -24.83
CA ASP A 181 14.52 -19.99 -24.32
C ASP A 181 14.67 -19.79 -22.81
N GLN A 182 14.05 -18.73 -22.29
CA GLN A 182 13.92 -18.46 -20.87
C GLN A 182 12.44 -18.43 -20.49
N LEU A 183 12.01 -19.46 -19.75
CA LEU A 183 10.67 -19.58 -19.21
C LEU A 183 10.62 -18.99 -17.81
N ARG A 184 9.56 -18.24 -17.52
CA ARG A 184 9.26 -17.68 -16.19
C ARG A 184 7.89 -18.13 -15.74
N LEU A 185 7.83 -18.66 -14.51
CA LEU A 185 6.58 -18.97 -13.82
C LEU A 185 6.54 -18.13 -12.54
N LEU A 186 5.44 -17.43 -12.30
CA LEU A 186 5.20 -16.75 -11.02
C LEU A 186 4.52 -17.74 -10.08
N ALA A 187 5.14 -18.05 -8.94
CA ALA A 187 4.48 -18.73 -7.84
C ALA A 187 3.90 -17.68 -6.89
N THR A 188 2.59 -17.68 -6.68
CA THR A 188 1.91 -16.79 -5.75
C THR A 188 1.51 -17.54 -4.49
N LEU A 189 1.71 -16.91 -3.34
CA LEU A 189 1.23 -17.46 -2.07
C LEU A 189 -0.22 -17.04 -1.83
N PRO A 190 -1.00 -17.79 -1.04
CA PRO A 190 -2.32 -17.37 -0.60
C PRO A 190 -2.26 -15.97 0.00
N ALA A 191 -3.24 -15.11 -0.29
CA ALA A 191 -3.26 -13.75 0.26
C ALA A 191 -3.13 -13.75 1.79
N ALA A 192 -3.82 -14.69 2.46
CA ALA A 192 -3.71 -14.90 3.90
C ALA A 192 -2.32 -15.36 4.38
N ALA A 193 -1.53 -16.02 3.53
CA ALA A 193 -0.18 -16.48 3.85
C ALA A 193 0.88 -15.37 3.72
N LEU A 194 0.55 -14.23 3.13
CA LEU A 194 1.44 -13.05 3.03
C LEU A 194 0.94 -11.87 3.86
N ALA A 195 -0.37 -11.82 4.14
CA ALA A 195 -0.99 -10.76 4.90
C ALA A 195 -0.38 -10.66 6.30
N GLY A 196 0.23 -9.52 6.59
CA GLY A 196 0.87 -9.25 7.87
C GLY A 196 2.14 -10.06 8.17
N VAL A 197 2.66 -10.86 7.23
CA VAL A 197 3.86 -11.67 7.48
C VAL A 197 5.09 -10.78 7.62
N PRO A 198 5.87 -10.93 8.72
CA PRO A 198 7.07 -10.13 8.95
C PRO A 198 8.11 -10.24 7.82
N GLN A 199 8.71 -9.11 7.45
CA GLN A 199 9.84 -9.02 6.52
C GLN A 199 10.99 -8.18 7.12
N GLU A 200 12.24 -8.55 6.85
CA GLU A 200 13.44 -7.82 7.30
C GLU A 200 13.86 -6.74 6.27
N ALA A 201 14.12 -5.52 6.72
CA ALA A 201 14.62 -4.43 5.88
C ALA A 201 16.12 -4.60 5.55
N GLY A 202 16.51 -4.20 4.33
CA GLY A 202 17.91 -4.21 3.88
C GLY A 202 18.46 -5.57 3.46
N LYS A 203 17.68 -6.63 3.59
CA LYS A 203 17.89 -7.88 2.85
C LYS A 203 16.82 -7.95 1.76
N ALA A 204 17.18 -8.34 0.54
CA ALA A 204 16.18 -8.94 -0.33
C ALA A 204 15.71 -10.21 0.38
N VAL A 205 14.56 -10.14 1.06
CA VAL A 205 14.06 -11.22 1.92
C VAL A 205 13.58 -12.34 1.02
N ARG A 206 14.52 -13.15 0.54
CA ARG A 206 14.19 -14.56 0.32
C ARG A 206 14.11 -15.16 1.72
N PRO A 207 13.00 -15.81 2.10
CA PRO A 207 13.01 -16.64 3.30
C PRO A 207 14.20 -17.60 3.22
N PRO A 208 14.82 -17.94 4.36
CA PRO A 208 15.98 -18.82 4.36
C PRO A 208 15.63 -20.07 3.57
N LEU A 209 16.46 -20.37 2.56
CA LEU A 209 16.18 -21.48 1.65
C LEU A 209 15.98 -22.75 2.50
N PRO A 210 14.81 -23.41 2.40
CA PRO A 210 14.62 -24.67 3.10
C PRO A 210 15.69 -25.66 2.64
N PRO A 211 16.14 -26.59 3.51
CA PRO A 211 17.20 -27.55 3.19
C PRO A 211 16.65 -28.69 2.30
N VAL A 212 16.05 -28.32 1.17
CA VAL A 212 15.44 -29.19 0.17
C VAL A 212 16.15 -29.01 -1.16
N SER A 213 16.13 -30.04 -1.99
CA SER A 213 16.60 -29.98 -3.37
C SER A 213 15.45 -30.29 -4.31
N LEU A 214 15.05 -29.30 -5.08
CA LEU A 214 14.06 -29.45 -6.15
C LEU A 214 14.76 -29.62 -7.50
N VAL A 215 14.19 -30.45 -8.37
CA VAL A 215 14.64 -30.59 -9.77
C VAL A 215 13.45 -30.36 -10.68
N TRP A 216 13.62 -29.42 -11.61
CA TRP A 216 12.68 -29.17 -12.70
C TRP A 216 13.02 -30.07 -13.89
N GLU A 217 11.99 -30.68 -14.47
CA GLU A 217 12.11 -31.64 -15.55
C GLU A 217 10.98 -31.42 -16.58
N TYR A 218 11.19 -31.86 -17.81
CA TYR A 218 10.15 -31.93 -18.85
C TYR A 218 10.12 -33.32 -19.48
N LEU A 219 9.01 -33.66 -20.12
CA LEU A 219 8.86 -34.93 -20.84
C LEU A 219 9.23 -34.76 -22.33
N PRO A 220 10.35 -35.35 -22.80
CA PRO A 220 10.81 -35.17 -24.18
C PRO A 220 10.04 -36.04 -25.18
N ARG A 221 10.28 -35.75 -26.45
CA ARG A 221 9.84 -36.52 -27.62
C ARG A 221 10.63 -37.83 -27.76
N ASP A 222 10.25 -38.91 -27.08
CA ASP A 222 10.80 -40.26 -27.34
C ASP A 222 9.91 -41.41 -26.81
N ASP A 223 10.11 -42.61 -27.38
CA ASP A 223 9.34 -43.85 -27.12
C ASP A 223 9.54 -44.44 -25.69
N ALA A 224 10.34 -43.80 -24.84
CA ALA A 224 10.50 -44.13 -23.43
C ALA A 224 10.33 -42.86 -22.56
N PRO A 225 9.42 -42.84 -21.57
CA PRO A 225 9.06 -41.64 -20.81
C PRO A 225 10.11 -41.30 -19.74
N ARG A 226 11.33 -40.93 -20.17
CA ARG A 226 12.37 -40.46 -19.26
C ARG A 226 12.33 -38.95 -19.21
N TRP A 227 12.06 -38.43 -18.02
CA TRP A 227 12.09 -37.01 -17.71
C TRP A 227 13.49 -36.42 -17.92
N ALA A 228 13.57 -35.32 -18.67
CA ALA A 228 14.79 -34.59 -18.94
C ALA A 228 14.89 -33.35 -18.04
N ARG A 229 16.06 -33.08 -17.46
CA ARG A 229 16.26 -31.99 -16.50
C ARG A 229 16.30 -30.63 -17.19
N LEU A 230 15.67 -29.63 -16.57
CA LEU A 230 15.74 -28.22 -16.93
C LEU A 230 16.77 -27.49 -16.06
N ASN A 231 17.49 -26.54 -16.67
CA ASN A 231 18.43 -25.71 -15.95
C ASN A 231 17.70 -24.52 -15.31
N VAL A 232 17.79 -24.38 -13.98
CA VAL A 232 17.17 -23.27 -13.25
C VAL A 232 18.17 -22.13 -13.16
N PHE A 233 17.81 -20.96 -13.68
CA PHE A 233 18.62 -19.76 -13.63
C PHE A 233 18.43 -18.99 -12.32
N ALA A 234 17.19 -18.87 -11.86
CA ALA A 234 16.84 -18.23 -10.60
C ALA A 234 15.53 -18.81 -10.04
N ASP A 235 15.43 -18.88 -8.72
CA ASP A 235 14.21 -19.23 -7.99
C ASP A 235 14.00 -18.20 -6.87
N ASP A 236 13.19 -17.17 -7.16
CA ASP A 236 12.80 -16.16 -6.19
C ASP A 236 11.70 -16.68 -5.24
N SER A 237 11.03 -17.79 -5.58
CA SER A 237 10.01 -18.40 -4.72
C SER A 237 10.60 -19.13 -3.50
N ALA A 238 11.93 -19.23 -3.41
CA ALA A 238 12.64 -19.94 -2.36
C ALA A 238 12.08 -21.38 -2.16
N SER A 239 11.99 -22.15 -3.26
CA SER A 239 11.39 -23.49 -3.25
C SER A 239 9.93 -23.49 -2.75
N PHE A 240 9.12 -22.56 -3.27
CA PHE A 240 7.70 -22.32 -2.98
C PHE A 240 7.37 -21.79 -1.57
N THR A 241 8.36 -21.31 -0.80
CA THR A 241 8.13 -20.72 0.53
C THR A 241 7.94 -19.20 0.49
N ALA A 242 8.17 -18.57 -0.65
CA ALA A 242 7.89 -17.17 -0.93
C ALA A 242 7.16 -17.00 -2.26
N GLN A 243 6.48 -15.86 -2.41
CA GLN A 243 6.01 -15.41 -3.70
C GLN A 243 7.20 -14.94 -4.55
N GLY A 244 7.28 -15.39 -5.78
CA GLY A 244 8.38 -14.99 -6.67
C GLY A 244 8.41 -15.72 -7.99
N TYR A 245 9.27 -15.23 -8.89
CA TYR A 245 9.52 -15.86 -10.18
C TYR A 245 10.46 -17.04 -10.06
N ILE A 246 10.12 -18.11 -10.77
CA ILE A 246 11.00 -19.23 -11.05
C ILE A 246 11.38 -19.12 -12.52
N THR A 247 12.67 -18.95 -12.77
CA THR A 247 13.23 -18.68 -14.09
C THR A 247 14.15 -19.83 -14.48
N PHE A 248 13.84 -20.49 -15.58
CA PHE A 248 14.58 -21.67 -16.05
C PHE A 248 14.62 -21.74 -17.58
N ALA A 249 15.55 -22.54 -18.11
CA ALA A 249 15.67 -22.77 -19.53
C ALA A 249 14.37 -23.38 -20.08
N GLY A 250 13.91 -22.92 -21.23
CA GLY A 250 12.78 -23.51 -21.93
C GLY A 250 13.10 -24.92 -22.46
N PRO A 251 12.13 -25.84 -22.48
CA PRO A 251 12.34 -27.18 -23.03
C PRO A 251 12.49 -27.12 -24.57
N THR A 252 13.53 -27.75 -25.11
CA THR A 252 13.86 -27.69 -26.56
C THR A 252 13.29 -28.85 -27.38
N GLN A 253 12.93 -29.96 -26.74
CA GLN A 253 12.46 -31.20 -27.39
C GLN A 253 11.19 -31.77 -26.74
N ILE A 254 10.34 -30.92 -26.20
CA ILE A 254 9.10 -31.36 -25.53
C ILE A 254 8.08 -31.90 -26.53
N ALA A 255 7.38 -32.96 -26.16
CA ALA A 255 6.29 -33.53 -26.96
C ALA A 255 5.04 -33.75 -26.10
N ALA A 256 3.89 -33.76 -26.77
CA ALA A 256 2.62 -34.03 -26.11
C ALA A 256 2.58 -35.51 -25.69
N ALA A 257 2.31 -35.76 -24.41
CA ALA A 257 2.31 -37.11 -23.85
C ALA A 257 1.31 -37.25 -22.69
N HIS A 258 0.98 -38.50 -22.35
CA HIS A 258 0.12 -38.85 -21.22
C HIS A 258 0.98 -38.93 -19.95
N ALA A 259 0.56 -38.24 -18.88
CA ALA A 259 1.17 -38.32 -17.56
C ALA A 259 0.16 -37.88 -16.49
N ALA A 260 0.48 -38.14 -15.22
CA ALA A 260 -0.28 -37.67 -14.06
C ALA A 260 -1.78 -38.03 -14.09
N ASP A 261 -2.10 -39.24 -14.57
CA ASP A 261 -3.46 -39.76 -14.76
C ASP A 261 -4.41 -38.89 -15.61
N VAL A 262 -3.86 -37.99 -16.43
CA VAL A 262 -4.62 -37.20 -17.40
C VAL A 262 -4.72 -37.96 -18.73
N ALA A 263 -5.95 -38.18 -19.19
CA ALA A 263 -6.25 -38.98 -20.37
C ALA A 263 -5.88 -38.29 -21.68
N ASP A 264 -5.90 -36.96 -21.73
CA ASP A 264 -5.51 -36.21 -22.92
C ASP A 264 -4.02 -35.83 -22.86
N PRO A 265 -3.28 -35.89 -23.99
CA PRO A 265 -1.87 -35.56 -23.98
C PRO A 265 -1.63 -34.06 -23.71
N ARG A 266 -0.57 -33.76 -22.96
CA ARG A 266 -0.10 -32.39 -22.66
C ARG A 266 1.40 -32.27 -22.87
N TYR A 267 1.88 -31.05 -23.03
CA TYR A 267 3.28 -30.75 -22.79
C TYR A 267 3.50 -30.67 -21.28
N TRP A 268 4.28 -31.60 -20.73
CA TRP A 268 4.47 -31.72 -19.30
C TRP A 268 5.78 -31.12 -18.84
N LEU A 269 5.68 -30.20 -17.88
CA LEU A 269 6.75 -29.85 -16.96
C LEU A 269 6.45 -30.48 -15.61
N ARG A 270 7.47 -30.82 -14.85
CA ARG A 270 7.30 -31.17 -13.43
C ARG A 270 8.43 -30.62 -12.58
N VAL A 271 8.14 -30.39 -11.31
CA VAL A 271 9.16 -30.17 -10.28
C VAL A 271 9.05 -31.28 -9.25
N ARG A 272 10.19 -31.88 -8.89
CA ARG A 272 10.24 -33.02 -7.98
C ARG A 272 11.17 -32.74 -6.81
N LEU A 273 10.73 -33.12 -5.62
CA LEU A 273 11.58 -33.13 -4.42
C LEU A 273 12.54 -34.32 -4.50
N VAL A 274 13.84 -34.05 -4.54
CA VAL A 274 14.88 -35.10 -4.68
C VAL A 274 15.48 -35.48 -3.34
N SER A 275 15.65 -34.52 -2.44
CA SER A 275 16.21 -34.74 -1.11
C SER A 275 15.84 -33.61 -0.17
N GLY A 276 15.99 -33.86 1.13
CA GLY A 276 15.71 -32.88 2.17
C GLY A 276 14.26 -32.91 2.66
N ARG A 277 13.94 -31.98 3.55
CA ARG A 277 12.60 -31.80 4.12
C ARG A 277 12.36 -30.34 4.46
N TYR A 278 11.11 -29.92 4.34
CA TYR A 278 10.66 -28.64 4.90
C TYR A 278 10.62 -28.75 6.43
N ALA A 279 10.78 -27.61 7.12
CA ALA A 279 10.55 -27.58 8.55
C ALA A 279 9.05 -27.80 8.84
N ALA A 280 8.73 -28.44 9.96
CA ALA A 280 7.34 -28.71 10.32
C ALA A 280 6.56 -27.39 10.41
N GLY A 281 5.39 -27.35 9.76
CA GLY A 281 4.53 -26.16 9.69
C GLY A 281 5.00 -25.10 8.68
N HIS A 282 6.09 -25.35 7.96
CA HIS A 282 6.63 -24.50 6.89
C HIS A 282 6.60 -25.21 5.54
N GLU A 283 5.75 -26.22 5.39
CA GLU A 283 5.50 -26.85 4.10
C GLU A 283 4.84 -25.84 3.16
N PRO A 284 5.25 -25.78 1.88
CA PRO A 284 4.79 -24.74 0.98
C PRO A 284 3.30 -24.93 0.64
N GLU A 285 2.58 -23.82 0.60
CA GLU A 285 1.21 -23.73 0.11
C GLU A 285 1.14 -22.52 -0.82
N ILE A 286 0.73 -22.76 -2.07
CA ILE A 286 0.69 -21.74 -3.13
C ILE A 286 -0.75 -21.58 -3.61
N ASP A 287 -1.11 -20.37 -4.00
CA ASP A 287 -2.42 -20.03 -4.59
C ASP A 287 -2.45 -20.37 -6.08
N ALA A 288 -1.38 -20.01 -6.79
CA ALA A 288 -1.25 -20.29 -8.20
C ALA A 288 0.22 -20.40 -8.64
N ILE A 289 0.41 -21.04 -9.79
CA ILE A 289 1.64 -20.96 -10.58
C ILE A 289 1.27 -20.51 -11.99
N THR A 290 1.65 -19.29 -12.36
CA THR A 290 1.16 -18.65 -13.59
C THR A 290 2.29 -18.37 -14.59
N PRO A 291 2.21 -18.85 -15.84
CA PRO A 291 3.08 -18.39 -16.91
C PRO A 291 2.63 -17.00 -17.39
N ASN A 292 3.49 -16.34 -18.19
CA ASN A 292 3.15 -15.09 -18.91
C ASN A 292 2.74 -13.92 -18.01
N THR A 293 3.14 -13.96 -16.74
CA THR A 293 2.86 -12.90 -15.76
C THR A 293 4.08 -12.03 -15.55
N THR A 294 3.89 -10.71 -15.52
CA THR A 294 4.94 -9.74 -15.15
C THR A 294 4.34 -8.63 -14.28
N THR A 295 5.14 -8.04 -13.41
CA THR A 295 4.74 -6.88 -12.63
C THR A 295 4.58 -5.64 -13.53
N ALA A 296 3.55 -4.85 -13.25
CA ALA A 296 3.26 -3.57 -13.87
C ALA A 296 2.90 -2.54 -12.78
N ARG A 297 3.23 -1.26 -13.03
CA ARG A 297 2.97 -0.16 -12.09
C ARG A 297 2.03 0.84 -12.72
N ASN A 298 1.17 1.44 -11.91
CA ASN A 298 0.27 2.54 -12.30
C ASN A 298 1.08 3.82 -12.57
N LEU A 299 1.86 3.80 -13.65
CA LEU A 299 2.73 4.85 -14.12
C LEU A 299 2.74 4.83 -15.63
N ALA A 300 2.92 6.00 -16.24
CA ALA A 300 3.15 6.17 -17.66
C ALA A 300 4.48 6.86 -17.90
N THR A 301 5.19 6.47 -18.95
CA THR A 301 6.49 7.04 -19.33
C THR A 301 6.29 8.11 -20.40
N VAL A 302 6.89 9.28 -20.18
CA VAL A 302 7.08 10.32 -21.20
C VAL A 302 8.53 10.26 -21.66
N THR A 303 8.75 10.40 -22.97
CA THR A 303 10.09 10.38 -23.58
C THR A 303 10.33 11.61 -24.44
N ASP A 304 11.58 12.06 -24.51
CA ASP A 304 12.05 13.16 -25.36
C ASP A 304 11.21 14.44 -25.22
N GLU A 305 10.93 14.86 -23.98
CA GLU A 305 10.26 16.13 -23.71
C GLU A 305 11.28 17.28 -23.64
N LEU A 306 11.19 18.23 -24.58
CA LEU A 306 11.92 19.49 -24.50
C LEU A 306 11.28 20.38 -23.44
N LEU A 307 12.00 20.65 -22.35
CA LEU A 307 11.54 21.51 -21.25
C LEU A 307 11.75 22.99 -21.57
N GLY A 308 12.82 23.31 -22.30
CA GLY A 308 13.14 24.67 -22.71
C GLY A 308 14.58 24.83 -23.16
N ILE A 309 14.98 26.08 -23.37
CA ILE A 309 16.32 26.49 -23.75
C ILE A 309 16.92 27.29 -22.59
N SER A 310 18.18 27.03 -22.25
CA SER A 310 18.85 27.75 -21.18
C SER A 310 19.25 29.16 -21.59
N GLU A 311 19.02 30.10 -20.68
CA GLU A 311 19.43 31.50 -20.80
C GLU A 311 20.72 31.77 -19.99
N ALA A 312 21.34 30.71 -19.45
CA ALA A 312 22.50 30.75 -18.56
C ALA A 312 22.30 31.64 -17.31
N HIS A 313 21.08 31.64 -16.74
CA HIS A 313 20.77 32.32 -15.49
C HIS A 313 20.98 31.41 -14.27
N PRO A 314 21.47 31.95 -13.13
CA PRO A 314 21.50 31.21 -11.87
C PRO A 314 20.10 30.74 -11.45
N ASP A 315 20.01 29.58 -10.80
CA ASP A 315 18.77 29.01 -10.26
C ASP A 315 17.66 28.84 -11.32
N GLN A 316 18.05 28.61 -12.59
CA GLN A 316 17.09 28.50 -13.68
C GLN A 316 16.17 27.27 -13.48
N THR A 317 14.87 27.49 -13.63
CA THR A 317 13.85 26.46 -13.45
C THR A 317 13.15 26.10 -14.76
N PHE A 318 12.81 24.82 -14.92
CA PHE A 318 12.01 24.30 -16.04
C PHE A 318 10.88 23.43 -15.52
N GLN A 319 9.83 23.26 -16.32
CA GLN A 319 8.59 22.63 -15.89
C GLN A 319 8.30 21.39 -16.72
N LEU A 320 8.14 20.24 -16.08
CA LEU A 320 7.63 19.02 -16.70
C LEU A 320 6.14 19.16 -16.98
N ARG A 321 5.68 18.62 -18.11
CA ARG A 321 4.27 18.68 -18.52
C ARG A 321 3.35 17.79 -17.69
N GLN A 322 3.84 16.62 -17.26
CA GLN A 322 3.02 15.64 -16.54
C GLN A 322 3.46 15.52 -15.08
N THR A 323 2.47 15.47 -14.19
CA THR A 323 2.64 15.40 -12.74
C THR A 323 1.53 14.53 -12.13
N PRO A 324 1.75 13.96 -10.93
CA PRO A 324 3.02 13.91 -10.20
C PRO A 324 4.04 12.99 -10.87
N VAL A 325 5.33 13.31 -10.70
CA VAL A 325 6.47 12.56 -11.25
C VAL A 325 6.87 11.48 -10.25
N ALA A 326 7.16 10.27 -10.75
CA ALA A 326 7.68 9.21 -9.91
C ALA A 326 9.12 9.56 -9.47
N VAL A 327 9.36 9.49 -8.16
CA VAL A 327 10.66 9.82 -7.53
C VAL A 327 11.80 9.05 -8.20
N GLY A 328 12.87 9.76 -8.54
CA GLY A 328 14.08 9.18 -9.14
C GLY A 328 13.88 8.60 -10.55
N SER A 329 12.77 8.93 -11.23
CA SER A 329 12.50 8.44 -12.59
C SER A 329 12.98 9.39 -13.69
N LEU A 330 13.32 10.65 -13.36
CA LEU A 330 13.72 11.64 -14.35
C LEU A 330 15.14 11.33 -14.85
N ASN A 331 15.26 11.15 -16.15
CA ASN A 331 16.51 11.14 -16.86
C ASN A 331 16.59 12.40 -17.73
N LEU A 332 17.53 13.28 -17.41
CA LEU A 332 17.66 14.59 -18.02
C LEU A 332 18.99 14.70 -18.76
N GLU A 333 18.90 15.18 -20.01
CA GLU A 333 20.04 15.55 -20.84
C GLU A 333 20.02 17.05 -21.13
N VAL A 334 21.21 17.64 -21.12
CA VAL A 334 21.45 18.97 -21.67
C VAL A 334 22.17 18.79 -23.01
N ARG A 335 21.59 19.34 -24.07
CA ARG A 335 22.09 19.23 -25.44
C ARG A 335 22.59 20.59 -25.90
N GLU A 336 23.84 20.65 -26.32
CA GLU A 336 24.50 21.87 -26.80
C GLU A 336 24.86 21.72 -28.27
N ASP A 337 24.60 22.77 -29.07
CA ASP A 337 25.03 22.84 -30.47
C ASP A 337 26.10 23.92 -30.66
N THR A 338 27.34 23.59 -30.28
CA THR A 338 28.51 24.46 -30.44
C THR A 338 29.29 24.16 -31.73
N GLY A 339 28.62 23.62 -32.75
CA GLY A 339 29.21 23.22 -34.04
C GLY A 339 29.58 21.73 -34.13
N GLN A 340 29.65 21.04 -32.99
CA GLN A 340 29.47 19.59 -32.89
C GLN A 340 28.40 19.35 -31.82
N PRO A 341 27.31 18.63 -32.11
CA PRO A 341 26.27 18.38 -31.14
C PRO A 341 26.82 17.51 -30.00
N THR A 342 26.78 18.05 -28.78
CA THR A 342 27.15 17.33 -27.57
C THR A 342 25.92 17.19 -26.67
N SER A 343 25.68 16.00 -26.15
CA SER A 343 24.70 15.76 -25.07
C SER A 343 25.41 15.26 -23.83
N ALA A 344 25.00 15.79 -22.68
CA ALA A 344 25.48 15.34 -21.37
C ALA A 344 24.28 14.95 -20.51
N GLN A 345 24.35 13.79 -19.88
CA GLN A 345 23.39 13.37 -18.86
C GLN A 345 23.73 14.06 -17.54
N TRP A 346 22.73 14.67 -16.91
CA TRP A 346 22.89 15.31 -15.61
C TRP A 346 22.37 14.40 -14.49
N THR A 347 22.85 14.61 -13.27
CA THR A 347 22.50 13.77 -12.12
C THR A 347 21.48 14.46 -11.21
N GLU A 348 20.39 13.78 -10.90
CA GLU A 348 19.42 14.23 -9.89
C GLU A 348 20.06 14.17 -8.50
N VAL A 349 19.95 15.26 -7.74
CA VAL A 349 20.35 15.34 -6.33
C VAL A 349 19.18 15.84 -5.48
N SER A 350 19.20 15.55 -4.17
CA SER A 350 18.19 16.06 -3.23
C SER A 350 18.28 17.57 -3.03
N ASP A 351 19.50 18.10 -3.05
CA ASP A 351 19.83 19.51 -2.86
C ASP A 351 21.24 19.80 -3.40
N PHE A 352 21.58 21.09 -3.53
CA PHE A 352 22.89 21.52 -4.04
C PHE A 352 23.95 21.73 -2.96
N LEU A 353 23.70 21.44 -1.68
CA LEU A 353 24.59 21.81 -0.57
C LEU A 353 25.96 21.11 -0.65
N SER A 354 26.00 19.91 -1.24
CA SER A 354 27.22 19.12 -1.42
C SER A 354 27.84 19.26 -2.82
N SER A 355 27.26 20.11 -3.67
CA SER A 355 27.64 20.24 -5.08
C SER A 355 28.66 21.37 -5.27
N GLY A 356 29.68 21.11 -6.08
CA GLY A 356 30.64 22.09 -6.56
C GLY A 356 30.15 22.86 -7.80
N PRO A 357 30.86 23.92 -8.20
CA PRO A 357 30.47 24.79 -9.32
C PRO A 357 30.55 24.12 -10.70
N ALA A 358 31.25 22.98 -10.82
CA ALA A 358 31.40 22.25 -12.07
C ALA A 358 30.53 20.98 -12.13
N ASP A 359 29.76 20.69 -11.07
CA ASP A 359 28.97 19.47 -10.99
C ASP A 359 27.70 19.60 -11.85
N THR A 360 27.48 18.65 -12.76
CA THR A 360 26.31 18.58 -13.65
C THR A 360 25.14 17.95 -12.91
N VAL A 361 24.53 18.74 -12.03
CA VAL A 361 23.46 18.30 -11.12
C VAL A 361 22.21 19.16 -11.25
N TYR A 362 21.04 18.56 -11.00
CA TYR A 362 19.76 19.25 -10.91
C TYR A 362 18.94 18.69 -9.74
N THR A 363 17.93 19.44 -9.30
CA THR A 363 16.90 18.95 -8.37
C THR A 363 15.57 18.89 -9.10
N VAL A 364 14.67 17.99 -8.67
CA VAL A 364 13.30 17.93 -9.17
C VAL A 364 12.32 17.86 -8.01
N ASP A 365 11.33 18.72 -8.02
CA ASP A 365 10.16 18.56 -7.16
C ASP A 365 9.22 17.55 -7.83
N SER A 366 9.13 16.34 -7.26
CA SER A 366 8.32 15.25 -7.81
C SER A 366 6.81 15.57 -7.82
N SER A 367 6.34 16.48 -6.98
CA SER A 367 4.93 16.84 -6.92
C SER A 367 4.55 17.84 -8.00
N THR A 368 5.34 18.91 -8.13
CA THR A 368 5.08 19.98 -9.07
C THR A 368 5.71 19.74 -10.44
N GLY A 369 6.70 18.86 -10.55
CA GLY A 369 7.46 18.64 -11.79
C GLY A 369 8.44 19.76 -12.11
N THR A 370 8.77 20.62 -11.15
CA THR A 370 9.74 21.71 -11.35
C THR A 370 11.17 21.19 -11.24
N VAL A 371 11.93 21.32 -12.31
CA VAL A 371 13.37 21.03 -12.38
C VAL A 371 14.15 22.31 -12.13
N THR A 372 15.11 22.29 -11.22
CA THR A 372 15.96 23.46 -10.90
C THR A 372 17.43 23.12 -11.15
N PHE A 373 18.17 24.08 -11.71
CA PHE A 373 19.62 24.01 -11.90
C PHE A 373 20.37 24.85 -10.86
N GLY A 374 21.69 24.63 -10.75
CA GLY A 374 22.54 25.34 -9.81
C GLY A 374 22.71 26.84 -10.12
N ASP A 375 23.38 27.53 -9.21
CA ASP A 375 23.67 28.98 -9.30
C ASP A 375 25.07 29.29 -9.86
N GLY A 376 25.83 28.27 -10.29
CA GLY A 376 27.21 28.36 -10.74
C GLY A 376 28.25 28.38 -9.61
N VAL A 377 27.81 28.39 -8.35
CA VAL A 377 28.63 28.14 -7.16
C VAL A 377 28.37 26.72 -6.64
N ARG A 378 27.10 26.32 -6.63
CA ARG A 378 26.59 25.02 -6.19
C ARG A 378 25.79 24.37 -7.33
N GLY A 379 26.48 23.59 -8.14
CA GLY A 379 25.96 23.06 -9.39
C GLY A 379 26.24 23.98 -10.58
N LEU A 380 26.53 23.36 -11.72
CA LEU A 380 26.80 24.04 -12.98
C LEU A 380 25.52 24.67 -13.54
N ILE A 381 25.63 25.85 -14.15
CA ILE A 381 24.55 26.46 -14.94
C ILE A 381 24.66 25.91 -16.37
N PRO A 382 23.58 25.38 -16.98
CA PRO A 382 23.59 25.01 -18.38
C PRO A 382 24.05 26.17 -19.27
N ALA A 383 24.76 25.86 -20.35
CA ALA A 383 25.25 26.87 -21.27
C ALA A 383 24.09 27.60 -21.96
N VAL A 384 24.32 28.85 -22.38
CA VAL A 384 23.35 29.60 -23.17
C VAL A 384 23.01 28.82 -24.45
N ASP A 385 21.73 28.86 -24.83
CA ASP A 385 21.18 28.14 -25.99
C ASP A 385 21.21 26.60 -25.88
N ALA A 386 21.59 26.04 -24.72
CA ALA A 386 21.50 24.61 -24.48
C ALA A 386 20.03 24.17 -24.34
N GLU A 387 19.65 23.10 -25.03
CA GLU A 387 18.34 22.48 -24.89
C GLU A 387 18.31 21.60 -23.64
N ILE A 388 17.28 21.80 -22.81
CA ILE A 388 17.03 20.98 -21.63
C ILE A 388 15.97 19.95 -22.00
N VAL A 389 16.36 18.67 -22.04
CA VAL A 389 15.50 17.59 -22.51
C VAL A 389 15.35 16.53 -21.42
N ALA A 390 14.10 16.27 -21.02
CA ALA A 390 13.78 15.08 -20.25
C ALA A 390 13.72 13.89 -21.21
N VAL A 391 14.80 13.10 -21.27
CA VAL A 391 14.92 11.92 -22.13
C VAL A 391 13.84 10.90 -21.77
N SER A 392 13.62 10.69 -20.48
CA SER A 392 12.52 9.89 -19.98
C SER A 392 12.16 10.30 -18.56
N TYR A 393 10.89 10.29 -18.22
CA TYR A 393 10.42 10.28 -16.84
C TYR A 393 9.10 9.55 -16.74
N ARG A 394 8.77 9.08 -15.52
CA ARG A 394 7.49 8.40 -15.26
C ARG A 394 6.60 9.31 -14.44
N PHE A 395 5.31 9.30 -14.73
CA PHE A 395 4.31 10.06 -13.98
C PHE A 395 3.08 9.20 -13.67
N GLY A 396 2.29 9.62 -12.69
CA GLY A 396 1.08 8.94 -12.26
C GLY A 396 1.17 8.47 -10.81
N GLY A 397 0.47 7.38 -10.51
CA GLY A 397 0.21 6.93 -9.15
C GLY A 397 -1.05 7.57 -8.55
N GLY A 398 -1.24 7.38 -7.26
CA GLY A 398 -2.50 7.71 -6.58
C GLY A 398 -3.25 6.48 -6.09
N ALA A 399 -4.21 6.71 -5.19
CA ALA A 399 -5.09 5.69 -4.64
C ALA A 399 -6.03 5.11 -5.71
N ALA A 400 -6.35 5.87 -6.75
CA ALA A 400 -7.16 5.41 -7.88
C ALA A 400 -6.55 4.21 -8.62
N GLY A 401 -5.22 4.01 -8.53
CA GLY A 401 -4.54 2.84 -9.09
C GLY A 401 -4.87 1.51 -8.38
N ASN A 402 -5.46 1.53 -7.19
CA ASN A 402 -5.84 0.33 -6.45
C ASN A 402 -7.13 -0.28 -7.04
N VAL A 403 -6.98 -1.11 -8.07
CA VAL A 403 -8.10 -1.72 -8.81
C VAL A 403 -8.28 -3.20 -8.46
N PRO A 404 -9.52 -3.74 -8.46
CA PRO A 404 -9.77 -5.14 -8.13
C PRO A 404 -9.20 -6.12 -9.16
N ALA A 405 -9.18 -7.41 -8.83
CA ALA A 405 -8.80 -8.47 -9.76
C ALA A 405 -9.67 -8.42 -11.04
N GLY A 406 -9.04 -8.61 -12.20
CA GLY A 406 -9.69 -8.58 -13.51
C GLY A 406 -9.99 -7.18 -14.07
N ALA A 407 -9.72 -6.10 -13.34
CA ALA A 407 -9.99 -4.74 -13.78
C ALA A 407 -9.01 -4.22 -14.86
N ILE A 408 -7.76 -4.72 -14.88
CA ILE A 408 -6.76 -4.38 -15.88
C ILE A 408 -6.95 -5.31 -17.08
N SER A 409 -7.74 -4.87 -18.07
CA SER A 409 -8.19 -5.73 -19.17
C SER A 409 -7.87 -5.22 -20.58
N THR A 410 -7.37 -3.99 -20.70
CA THR A 410 -7.20 -3.32 -22.00
C THR A 410 -5.72 -3.15 -22.35
N LEU A 411 -5.34 -3.45 -23.59
CA LEU A 411 -4.00 -3.18 -24.13
C LEU A 411 -3.98 -1.78 -24.79
N LEU A 412 -3.09 -0.90 -24.33
CA LEU A 412 -2.90 0.42 -24.91
C LEU A 412 -1.78 0.36 -25.94
N GLY A 413 -2.11 -0.13 -27.13
CA GLY A 413 -1.17 -0.34 -28.23
C GLY A 413 -1.32 -1.70 -28.91
N THR A 414 -0.57 -1.93 -29.96
CA THR A 414 -0.52 -3.23 -30.63
C THR A 414 0.62 -4.06 -30.06
N LEU A 415 0.29 -5.16 -29.40
CA LEU A 415 1.24 -6.21 -29.02
C LEU A 415 0.99 -7.43 -29.92
N PRO A 416 1.77 -7.61 -31.01
CA PRO A 416 1.58 -8.73 -31.93
C PRO A 416 1.66 -10.07 -31.21
N GLY A 417 0.65 -10.93 -31.41
CA GLY A 417 0.60 -12.25 -30.79
C GLY A 417 0.05 -12.28 -29.36
N VAL A 418 -0.50 -11.18 -28.86
CA VAL A 418 -1.24 -11.11 -27.58
C VAL A 418 -2.75 -11.02 -27.87
N ASP A 419 -3.53 -11.89 -27.24
CA ASP A 419 -5.00 -11.95 -27.32
C ASP A 419 -5.65 -11.02 -26.29
N SER A 420 -5.23 -11.14 -25.03
CA SER A 420 -5.76 -10.33 -23.93
C SER A 420 -4.77 -10.19 -22.77
N VAL A 421 -5.09 -9.30 -21.83
CA VAL A 421 -4.39 -9.12 -20.57
C VAL A 421 -5.39 -9.17 -19.41
N THR A 422 -4.97 -9.64 -18.25
CA THR A 422 -5.74 -9.58 -17.01
C THR A 422 -4.81 -9.46 -15.80
N ASN A 423 -5.25 -8.83 -14.72
CA ASN A 423 -4.62 -8.97 -13.40
C ASN A 423 -5.38 -10.02 -12.58
N ASN A 424 -4.70 -11.09 -12.16
CA ASN A 424 -5.37 -12.15 -11.40
C ASN A 424 -5.64 -11.77 -9.94
N ARG A 425 -4.99 -10.72 -9.45
CA ARG A 425 -5.12 -10.18 -8.09
C ARG A 425 -5.29 -8.66 -8.17
N ALA A 426 -5.85 -8.08 -7.11
CA ALA A 426 -6.01 -6.63 -7.02
C ALA A 426 -4.66 -5.91 -7.12
N ALA A 427 -4.65 -4.76 -7.78
CA ALA A 427 -3.51 -3.85 -7.73
C ALA A 427 -3.51 -3.14 -6.36
N ALA A 428 -2.35 -2.97 -5.75
CA ALA A 428 -2.23 -2.42 -4.40
C ALA A 428 -1.02 -1.47 -4.24
N GLY A 429 -1.00 -0.70 -3.14
CA GLY A 429 0.11 0.20 -2.79
C GLY A 429 0.01 1.61 -3.38
N GLY A 430 -1.04 1.92 -4.13
CA GLY A 430 -1.30 3.27 -4.63
C GLY A 430 -1.76 4.20 -3.50
N SER A 431 -1.24 5.43 -3.46
CA SER A 431 -1.66 6.46 -2.49
C SER A 431 -1.56 7.85 -3.08
N GLU A 432 -2.42 8.75 -2.62
CA GLU A 432 -2.40 10.16 -3.00
C GLU A 432 -1.17 10.88 -2.43
N GLN A 433 -0.87 12.06 -3.00
CA GLN A 433 0.11 12.97 -2.40
C GLN A 433 -0.32 13.34 -0.98
N GLN A 434 0.63 13.40 -0.05
CA GLN A 434 0.38 13.81 1.34
C GLN A 434 -0.29 15.19 1.37
N SER A 435 -1.37 15.35 2.14
CA SER A 435 -2.03 16.65 2.29
C SER A 435 -1.15 17.64 3.06
N LEU A 436 -1.39 18.94 2.89
CA LEU A 436 -0.65 19.95 3.64
C LEU A 436 -0.91 19.85 5.14
N ASP A 437 -2.13 19.50 5.55
CA ASP A 437 -2.49 19.34 6.96
C ASP A 437 -1.82 18.12 7.58
N ASP A 438 -1.68 17.02 6.83
CA ASP A 438 -0.87 15.87 7.24
C ASP A 438 0.60 16.25 7.39
N LEU A 439 1.17 16.97 6.43
CA LEU A 439 2.55 17.45 6.54
C LEU A 439 2.73 18.35 7.77
N LYS A 440 1.79 19.27 8.06
CA LYS A 440 1.85 20.11 9.26
C LYS A 440 1.81 19.28 10.54
N ARG A 441 1.01 18.22 10.57
CA ARG A 441 0.89 17.27 11.69
C ARG A 441 2.16 16.44 11.88
N ASP A 442 2.80 16.03 10.79
CA ASP A 442 3.98 15.16 10.79
C ASP A 442 5.30 15.93 10.93
N ALA A 443 5.34 17.21 10.52
CA ALA A 443 6.53 18.05 10.53
C ALA A 443 7.28 18.11 11.88
N PRO A 444 6.61 18.24 13.05
CA PRO A 444 7.32 18.20 14.33
C PRO A 444 8.06 16.88 14.59
N ALA A 445 7.55 15.75 14.09
CA ALA A 445 8.21 14.46 14.18
C ALA A 445 9.39 14.39 13.19
N LEU A 446 9.19 14.83 11.94
CA LEU A 446 10.22 14.92 10.90
C LEU A 446 11.45 15.73 11.36
N LEU A 447 11.23 16.89 11.97
CA LEU A 447 12.30 17.75 12.50
C LEU A 447 13.01 17.13 13.71
N ARG A 448 12.30 16.33 14.51
CA ARG A 448 12.87 15.66 15.68
C ARG A 448 13.82 14.55 15.27
N HIS A 449 13.42 13.74 14.29
CA HIS A 449 14.17 12.55 13.88
C HIS A 449 15.20 12.84 12.78
N GLN A 450 15.09 13.97 12.05
CA GLN A 450 16.04 14.40 11.01
C GLN A 450 16.40 13.29 10.02
N GLN A 451 15.37 12.62 9.48
CA GLN A 451 15.54 11.47 8.56
C GLN A 451 16.39 10.32 9.14
N ARG A 452 16.35 10.08 10.46
CA ARG A 452 16.95 8.90 11.10
C ARG A 452 15.93 8.23 12.01
N ALA A 453 15.83 6.92 11.92
CA ALA A 453 14.98 6.14 12.81
C ALA A 453 15.78 5.73 14.06
N VAL A 454 15.70 6.53 15.14
CA VAL A 454 16.45 6.28 16.38
C VAL A 454 15.56 5.71 17.48
N THR A 455 14.39 6.31 17.68
CA THR A 455 13.41 5.89 18.68
C THR A 455 12.27 5.11 18.04
N ALA A 456 11.52 4.35 18.85
CA ALA A 456 10.33 3.63 18.36
C ALA A 456 9.30 4.58 17.71
N ALA A 457 9.14 5.80 18.26
CA ALA A 457 8.28 6.81 17.68
C ALA A 457 8.76 7.28 16.30
N ASP A 458 10.08 7.35 16.06
CA ASP A 458 10.65 7.75 14.78
C ASP A 458 10.37 6.68 13.70
N TYR A 459 10.56 5.40 14.04
CA TYR A 459 10.21 4.28 13.15
C TYR A 459 8.72 4.29 12.77
N ALA A 460 7.84 4.48 13.75
CA ALA A 460 6.39 4.55 13.50
C ALA A 460 6.01 5.78 12.65
N ALA A 461 6.61 6.94 12.91
CA ALA A 461 6.35 8.16 12.14
C ALA A 461 6.83 8.04 10.69
N LEU A 462 8.01 7.47 10.46
CA LEU A 462 8.55 7.22 9.13
C LEU A 462 7.71 6.17 8.38
N ALA A 463 7.26 5.11 9.04
CA ALA A 463 6.44 4.08 8.39
C ALA A 463 5.12 4.63 7.84
N LYS A 464 4.51 5.59 8.55
CA LYS A 464 3.26 6.27 8.13
C LYS A 464 3.42 7.20 6.94
N GLN A 465 4.64 7.56 6.56
CA GLN A 465 4.89 8.35 5.35
C GLN A 465 4.81 7.48 4.08
N VAL A 466 4.76 6.16 4.23
CA VAL A 466 4.60 5.23 3.13
C VAL A 466 3.11 5.09 2.80
N GLY A 467 2.80 5.34 1.53
CA GLY A 467 1.47 5.17 0.97
C GLY A 467 0.84 3.82 1.29
N GLY A 468 -0.44 3.84 1.69
CA GLY A 468 -1.19 2.64 2.03
C GLY A 468 -1.02 2.17 3.48
N VAL A 469 -0.26 2.89 4.32
CA VAL A 469 -0.21 2.66 5.78
C VAL A 469 -1.17 3.61 6.49
N ALA A 470 -2.20 3.09 7.15
CA ALA A 470 -3.13 3.88 7.96
C ALA A 470 -2.52 4.27 9.30
N ASP A 471 -1.90 3.30 10.00
CA ASP A 471 -1.18 3.57 11.25
C ASP A 471 -0.03 2.58 11.46
N ALA A 472 0.88 2.92 12.36
CA ALA A 472 2.03 2.08 12.67
C ALA A 472 2.51 2.25 14.13
N ILE A 473 3.06 1.17 14.68
CA ILE A 473 3.78 1.16 15.96
C ILE A 473 5.11 0.43 15.80
N ALA A 474 6.16 0.90 16.48
CA ALA A 474 7.44 0.17 16.52
C ALA A 474 7.64 -0.48 17.88
N LEU A 475 8.00 -1.76 17.84
CA LEU A 475 8.25 -2.61 18.97
C LEU A 475 9.77 -2.80 19.11
N PRO A 476 10.44 -2.07 20.03
CA PRO A 476 11.85 -2.25 20.27
C PRO A 476 12.13 -3.61 20.91
N LEU A 477 13.34 -4.14 20.70
CA LEU A 477 13.80 -5.42 21.24
C LEU A 477 12.94 -6.63 20.83
N THR A 478 12.16 -6.50 19.76
CA THR A 478 11.16 -7.50 19.36
C THR A 478 11.59 -8.14 18.06
N HIS A 479 11.83 -9.46 18.07
CA HIS A 479 12.15 -10.24 16.87
C HIS A 479 10.96 -11.15 16.50
N PRO A 480 10.48 -11.16 15.24
CA PRO A 480 9.27 -11.91 14.87
C PRO A 480 9.38 -13.42 15.07
N ASP A 481 10.54 -14.03 14.77
CA ASP A 481 10.77 -15.48 14.98
C ASP A 481 11.00 -15.89 16.45
N HIS A 482 11.08 -14.92 17.37
CA HIS A 482 11.33 -15.14 18.79
C HIS A 482 10.31 -14.38 19.66
N PRO A 483 9.00 -14.68 19.53
CA PRO A 483 7.96 -13.94 20.24
C PRO A 483 8.11 -14.08 21.76
N GLY A 484 7.96 -12.95 22.46
CA GLY A 484 8.09 -12.87 23.93
C GLY A 484 9.53 -12.85 24.45
N VAL A 485 10.54 -12.94 23.57
CA VAL A 485 11.95 -12.84 23.93
C VAL A 485 12.48 -11.47 23.50
N GLN A 486 13.14 -10.77 24.42
CA GLN A 486 13.81 -9.52 24.08
C GLN A 486 15.13 -9.79 23.34
N VAL A 487 15.23 -9.36 22.09
CA VAL A 487 16.43 -9.50 21.24
C VAL A 487 17.06 -8.13 21.05
N ALA A 488 18.29 -7.95 21.56
CA ALA A 488 19.00 -6.67 21.47
C ALA A 488 19.39 -6.35 20.02
N GLY A 489 19.23 -5.09 19.63
CA GLY A 489 19.53 -4.64 18.27
C GLY A 489 18.41 -4.87 17.26
N THR A 490 17.27 -5.45 17.67
CA THR A 490 16.13 -5.70 16.80
C THR A 490 14.99 -4.72 17.05
N VAL A 491 14.33 -4.27 15.98
CA VAL A 491 13.10 -3.46 16.02
C VAL A 491 12.09 -4.06 15.04
N THR A 492 10.87 -4.32 15.48
CA THR A 492 9.76 -4.72 14.59
C THR A 492 8.75 -3.58 14.48
N VAL A 493 8.51 -3.09 13.28
CA VAL A 493 7.47 -2.10 12.98
C VAL A 493 6.21 -2.83 12.54
N VAL A 494 5.13 -2.65 13.28
CA VAL A 494 3.81 -3.19 12.94
C VAL A 494 3.02 -2.12 12.21
N ILE A 495 2.54 -2.42 11.00
CA ILE A 495 1.78 -1.50 10.14
C ILE A 495 0.35 -2.01 9.92
N VAL A 496 -0.61 -1.09 9.85
CA VAL A 496 -2.01 -1.37 9.46
C VAL A 496 -2.25 -0.78 8.09
N ALA A 497 -2.87 -1.53 7.18
CA ALA A 497 -3.15 -1.03 5.84
C ALA A 497 -4.30 -0.03 5.84
N ASP A 498 -4.19 1.00 5.00
CA ASP A 498 -5.28 1.91 4.68
C ASP A 498 -6.19 1.29 3.61
N THR A 499 -7.07 0.40 4.06
CA THR A 499 -8.01 -0.36 3.23
C THR A 499 -9.37 -0.46 3.93
N ASP A 500 -10.41 -0.77 3.16
CA ASP A 500 -11.74 -1.12 3.66
C ASP A 500 -11.89 -2.63 3.95
N ASP A 501 -10.83 -3.42 3.75
CA ASP A 501 -10.80 -4.82 4.14
C ASP A 501 -10.98 -4.99 5.66
N ASP A 502 -11.72 -6.01 6.07
CA ASP A 502 -11.98 -6.34 7.48
C ASP A 502 -11.51 -7.78 7.77
N PRO A 503 -10.39 -7.99 8.48
CA PRO A 503 -9.52 -6.96 9.05
C PRO A 503 -8.58 -6.29 8.00
N PRO A 504 -8.08 -5.08 8.27
CA PRO A 504 -7.24 -4.29 7.36
C PRO A 504 -5.78 -4.76 7.37
N ALA A 505 -5.57 -6.02 6.96
CA ALA A 505 -4.26 -6.64 6.96
C ALA A 505 -3.36 -6.09 5.83
N PRO A 506 -2.11 -5.69 6.10
CA PRO A 506 -1.21 -5.21 5.06
C PRO A 506 -0.79 -6.34 4.12
N SER A 507 -0.79 -6.04 2.82
CA SER A 507 -0.28 -6.96 1.80
C SER A 507 1.24 -7.12 1.92
N GLY A 508 1.77 -8.24 1.43
CA GLY A 508 3.23 -8.46 1.39
C GLY A 508 3.98 -7.39 0.58
N GLU A 509 3.34 -6.81 -0.44
CA GLU A 509 3.88 -5.71 -1.25
C GLU A 509 4.00 -4.41 -0.45
N LEU A 510 2.97 -4.08 0.35
CA LEU A 510 2.99 -2.92 1.23
C LEU A 510 4.10 -3.07 2.29
N ILE A 511 4.19 -4.23 2.94
CA ILE A 511 5.25 -4.54 3.91
C ILE A 511 6.65 -4.39 3.28
N ALA A 512 6.85 -4.92 2.06
CA ALA A 512 8.11 -4.80 1.34
C ALA A 512 8.43 -3.34 0.97
N GLY A 513 7.42 -2.56 0.60
CA GLY A 513 7.52 -1.12 0.35
C GLY A 513 8.02 -0.36 1.58
N VAL A 514 7.40 -0.62 2.74
CA VAL A 514 7.79 -0.01 4.02
C VAL A 514 9.19 -0.44 4.44
N CYS A 515 9.56 -1.72 4.27
CA CYS A 515 10.92 -2.21 4.55
C CYS A 515 11.96 -1.40 3.78
N ARG A 516 11.76 -1.23 2.46
CA ARG A 516 12.69 -0.50 1.60
C ARG A 516 12.81 0.98 2.01
N TYR A 517 11.68 1.59 2.39
CA TYR A 517 11.63 2.99 2.81
C TYR A 517 12.28 3.22 4.18
N LEU A 518 12.15 2.29 5.12
CA LEU A 518 12.77 2.42 6.44
C LEU A 518 14.25 2.03 6.45
N ASP A 519 14.70 1.17 5.54
CA ASP A 519 16.10 0.73 5.44
C ASP A 519 17.08 1.90 5.22
N GLN A 520 16.68 2.91 4.45
CA GLN A 520 17.49 4.12 4.24
C GLN A 520 17.68 4.98 5.49
N PHE A 521 16.84 4.81 6.53
CA PHE A 521 16.85 5.63 7.74
C PHE A 521 17.30 4.88 9.00
N ARG A 522 17.43 3.54 8.95
CA ARG A 522 17.78 2.75 10.12
C ARG A 522 19.22 3.02 10.56
N LEU A 523 19.49 2.82 11.84
CA LEU A 523 20.86 2.81 12.36
C LEU A 523 21.63 1.59 11.85
N ILE A 524 22.94 1.78 11.67
CA ILE A 524 23.86 0.68 11.36
C ILE A 524 23.76 -0.38 12.48
N ALA A 525 23.73 -1.65 12.08
CA ALA A 525 23.59 -2.82 12.94
C ALA A 525 22.22 -3.00 13.64
N THR A 526 21.19 -2.22 13.30
CA THR A 526 19.81 -2.52 13.71
C THR A 526 19.19 -3.53 12.74
N GLU A 527 18.72 -4.66 13.27
CA GLU A 527 17.85 -5.59 12.54
C GLU A 527 16.42 -5.02 12.56
N LEU A 528 15.94 -4.60 11.40
CA LEU A 528 14.63 -3.97 11.27
C LEU A 528 13.69 -4.94 10.59
N PHE A 529 12.53 -5.20 11.20
CA PHE A 529 11.44 -5.97 10.62
C PHE A 529 10.21 -5.08 10.43
N VAL A 530 9.38 -5.39 9.43
CA VAL A 530 8.05 -4.82 9.24
C VAL A 530 7.04 -5.96 9.17
N ALA A 531 5.94 -5.87 9.92
CA ALA A 531 4.90 -6.90 9.97
C ALA A 531 3.50 -6.26 10.04
N GLY A 532 2.45 -7.07 9.85
CA GLY A 532 1.09 -6.67 10.17
C GLY A 532 0.72 -6.98 11.62
N PRO A 533 -0.37 -6.39 12.14
CA PRO A 533 -0.84 -6.67 13.49
C PRO A 533 -1.43 -8.07 13.57
N VAL A 534 -1.32 -8.68 14.75
CA VAL A 534 -2.10 -9.87 15.08
C VAL A 534 -3.50 -9.43 15.44
N PHE A 535 -4.47 -9.75 14.60
CA PHE A 535 -5.88 -9.45 14.86
C PHE A 535 -6.49 -10.48 15.82
N VAL A 536 -7.04 -10.00 16.93
CA VAL A 536 -7.66 -10.83 17.96
C VAL A 536 -9.18 -10.67 17.85
N PRO A 537 -9.91 -11.68 17.32
CA PRO A 537 -11.35 -11.58 17.16
C PRO A 537 -12.06 -11.69 18.51
N ILE A 538 -12.96 -10.74 18.77
CA ILE A 538 -13.78 -10.69 19.98
C ILE A 538 -15.23 -10.87 19.58
N SER A 539 -15.81 -11.98 20.00
CA SER A 539 -17.23 -12.29 19.82
C SER A 539 -17.97 -12.01 21.12
N VAL A 540 -19.20 -11.51 21.01
CA VAL A 540 -20.01 -11.09 22.15
C VAL A 540 -21.39 -11.69 22.03
N HIS A 541 -21.84 -12.37 23.09
CA HIS A 541 -23.24 -12.72 23.26
C HIS A 541 -23.77 -11.91 24.44
N ALA A 542 -24.74 -11.04 24.19
CA ALA A 542 -25.33 -10.18 25.21
C ALA A 542 -26.84 -10.34 25.26
N ALA A 543 -27.40 -10.38 26.47
CA ALA A 543 -28.82 -10.16 26.70
C ALA A 543 -29.02 -8.75 27.22
N VAL A 544 -29.92 -7.99 26.57
CA VAL A 544 -30.19 -6.59 26.91
C VAL A 544 -31.67 -6.38 27.20
N THR A 545 -31.94 -5.49 28.15
CA THR A 545 -33.29 -4.97 28.40
C THR A 545 -33.44 -3.66 27.64
N ALA A 546 -34.46 -3.59 26.78
CA ALA A 546 -34.75 -2.41 25.97
C ALA A 546 -35.97 -1.64 26.48
N ASP A 547 -36.03 -0.36 26.13
CA ASP A 547 -37.21 0.49 26.33
C ASP A 547 -38.45 -0.21 25.73
N PRO A 548 -39.59 -0.25 26.44
CA PRO A 548 -40.80 -0.94 25.99
C PRO A 548 -41.34 -0.45 24.64
N TYR A 549 -41.01 0.78 24.27
CA TYR A 549 -41.44 1.43 23.03
C TYR A 549 -40.37 1.39 21.92
N ALA A 550 -39.16 0.92 22.23
CA ALA A 550 -38.12 0.73 21.22
C ALA A 550 -38.36 -0.55 20.40
N ALA A 551 -38.07 -0.49 19.11
CA ALA A 551 -38.14 -1.68 18.25
C ALA A 551 -36.96 -2.61 18.56
N ALA A 552 -37.26 -3.84 19.00
CA ALA A 552 -36.24 -4.81 19.41
C ALA A 552 -35.18 -5.08 18.32
N ASP A 553 -35.60 -5.22 17.06
CA ASP A 553 -34.68 -5.43 15.93
C ASP A 553 -33.75 -4.23 15.71
N ALA A 554 -34.24 -3.00 15.89
CA ALA A 554 -33.44 -1.79 15.76
C ALA A 554 -32.42 -1.66 16.89
N VAL A 555 -32.80 -2.03 18.12
CA VAL A 555 -31.89 -2.09 19.27
C VAL A 555 -30.81 -3.16 19.06
N ALA A 556 -31.20 -4.36 18.59
CA ALA A 556 -30.27 -5.43 18.29
C ALA A 556 -29.25 -5.04 17.21
N ALA A 557 -29.72 -4.48 16.09
CA ALA A 557 -28.87 -4.01 14.99
C ALA A 557 -27.96 -2.85 15.44
N GLY A 558 -28.50 -1.89 16.20
CA GLY A 558 -27.72 -0.78 16.76
C GLY A 558 -26.63 -1.25 17.72
N ALA A 559 -26.92 -2.24 18.57
CA ALA A 559 -25.94 -2.85 19.46
C ALA A 559 -24.87 -3.66 18.71
N GLN A 560 -25.26 -4.44 17.69
CA GLN A 560 -24.29 -5.14 16.84
C GLN A 560 -23.37 -4.16 16.10
N GLN A 561 -23.91 -3.06 15.56
CA GLN A 561 -23.12 -2.03 14.89
C GLN A 561 -22.19 -1.31 15.87
N ALA A 562 -22.68 -0.92 17.06
CA ALA A 562 -21.86 -0.27 18.08
C ALA A 562 -20.69 -1.16 18.54
N LEU A 563 -20.92 -2.47 18.71
CA LEU A 563 -19.85 -3.43 19.00
C LEU A 563 -18.86 -3.54 17.85
N LYS A 564 -19.34 -3.61 16.60
CA LYS A 564 -18.50 -3.66 15.40
C LYS A 564 -17.60 -2.42 15.31
N ASP A 565 -18.16 -1.23 15.49
CA ASP A 565 -17.42 0.04 15.42
C ASP A 565 -16.41 0.20 16.57
N PHE A 566 -16.77 -0.28 17.77
CA PHE A 566 -15.88 -0.23 18.94
C PHE A 566 -14.70 -1.22 18.83
N LEU A 567 -14.94 -2.40 18.26
CA LEU A 567 -13.94 -3.45 18.09
C LEU A 567 -13.20 -3.36 16.74
N ALA A 568 -13.53 -2.38 15.91
CA ALA A 568 -12.90 -2.15 14.62
C ALA A 568 -11.39 -1.89 14.81
N PRO A 569 -10.50 -2.54 14.03
CA PRO A 569 -9.06 -2.30 14.15
C PRO A 569 -8.63 -0.88 13.76
N LEU A 570 -9.39 -0.23 12.88
CA LEU A 570 -9.20 1.14 12.43
C LEU A 570 -10.40 1.99 12.81
N HIS A 571 -10.13 3.17 13.35
CA HIS A 571 -11.13 4.19 13.65
C HIS A 571 -10.90 5.42 12.77
N VAL A 572 -11.99 6.13 12.45
CA VAL A 572 -11.94 7.36 11.67
C VAL A 572 -12.06 8.55 12.61
N ALA A 573 -11.08 9.44 12.59
CA ALA A 573 -11.10 10.69 13.32
C ALA A 573 -12.05 11.71 12.68
N ALA A 574 -12.36 12.80 13.38
CA ALA A 574 -13.26 13.84 12.90
C ALA A 574 -12.75 14.55 11.62
N ASP A 575 -11.44 14.53 11.38
CA ASP A 575 -10.78 15.06 10.19
C ASP A 575 -10.75 14.05 9.01
N GLY A 576 -11.32 12.86 9.19
CA GLY A 576 -11.33 11.79 8.19
C GLY A 576 -10.10 10.89 8.21
N SER A 577 -9.08 11.19 9.01
CA SER A 577 -7.89 10.34 9.11
C SER A 577 -8.21 9.03 9.82
N ARG A 578 -7.65 7.92 9.33
CA ARG A 578 -7.77 6.61 9.98
C ARG A 578 -6.62 6.42 10.97
N PHE A 579 -6.90 5.80 12.11
CA PHE A 579 -5.90 5.48 13.13
C PHE A 579 -6.22 4.16 13.83
N ALA A 580 -5.19 3.49 14.33
CA ALA A 580 -5.31 2.23 15.06
C ALA A 580 -5.09 2.46 16.57
N GLN A 581 -5.89 1.80 17.40
CA GLN A 581 -5.71 1.84 18.85
C GLN A 581 -4.84 0.67 19.32
N PHE A 582 -3.52 0.78 19.11
CA PHE A 582 -2.59 -0.18 19.67
C PHE A 582 -2.66 -0.16 21.20
N THR A 583 -3.07 -1.29 21.78
CA THR A 583 -3.16 -1.47 23.23
C THR A 583 -2.61 -2.84 23.59
N ASP A 584 -1.90 -2.92 24.71
CA ASP A 584 -1.38 -4.18 25.23
C ASP A 584 -2.48 -4.97 25.95
N GLN A 585 -3.62 -4.33 26.26
CA GLN A 585 -4.72 -4.93 27.01
C GLN A 585 -6.09 -4.51 26.49
N PHE A 586 -6.98 -5.48 26.37
CA PHE A 586 -8.40 -5.28 26.17
C PHE A 586 -9.15 -5.45 27.50
N ARG A 587 -10.03 -4.52 27.85
CA ARG A 587 -10.84 -4.60 29.09
C ARG A 587 -12.28 -4.98 28.74
N PRO A 588 -12.72 -6.22 29.01
CA PRO A 588 -14.05 -6.66 28.60
C PRO A 588 -15.19 -5.82 29.21
N THR A 589 -14.96 -5.19 30.38
CA THR A 589 -15.92 -4.26 31.00
C THR A 589 -16.29 -3.05 30.15
N SER A 590 -15.45 -2.62 29.19
CA SER A 590 -15.78 -1.47 28.33
C SER A 590 -17.00 -1.75 27.44
N LEU A 591 -17.28 -3.01 27.12
CA LEU A 591 -18.42 -3.42 26.29
C LEU A 591 -19.77 -3.09 26.93
N TYR A 592 -19.86 -3.08 28.27
CA TYR A 592 -21.06 -2.60 28.96
C TYR A 592 -21.36 -1.14 28.61
N GLY A 593 -20.33 -0.29 28.60
CA GLY A 593 -20.47 1.12 28.24
C GLY A 593 -20.91 1.32 26.79
N VAL A 594 -20.37 0.50 25.88
CA VAL A 594 -20.74 0.51 24.45
C VAL A 594 -22.21 0.15 24.27
N LEU A 595 -22.65 -0.95 24.89
CA LEU A 595 -24.04 -1.42 24.78
C LEU A 595 -25.03 -0.45 25.43
N LEU A 596 -24.70 0.13 26.58
CA LEU A 596 -25.56 1.10 27.28
C LEU A 596 -25.65 2.46 26.57
N ALA A 597 -24.71 2.78 25.68
CA ALA A 597 -24.78 3.99 24.87
C ALA A 597 -25.76 3.87 23.68
N VAL A 598 -26.20 2.66 23.34
CA VAL A 598 -27.13 2.41 22.24
C VAL A 598 -28.52 2.94 22.62
N PRO A 599 -29.12 3.83 21.79
CA PRO A 599 -30.46 4.33 22.05
C PRO A 599 -31.48 3.20 22.23
N GLY A 600 -32.20 3.21 23.35
CA GLY A 600 -33.21 2.21 23.67
C GLY A 600 -32.71 1.04 24.50
N VAL A 601 -31.41 0.90 24.80
CA VAL A 601 -30.92 -0.07 25.79
C VAL A 601 -31.01 0.54 27.19
N LEU A 602 -31.72 -0.13 28.11
CA LEU A 602 -31.86 0.26 29.51
C LEU A 602 -30.89 -0.49 30.44
N ALA A 603 -30.63 -1.77 30.15
CA ALA A 603 -29.73 -2.61 30.93
C ALA A 603 -29.09 -3.71 30.08
N VAL A 604 -27.92 -4.18 30.52
CA VAL A 604 -27.28 -5.40 30.01
C VAL A 604 -27.35 -6.44 31.12
N THR A 605 -28.17 -7.47 30.93
CA THR A 605 -28.44 -8.49 31.95
C THR A 605 -27.42 -9.62 31.92
N GLU A 606 -26.92 -9.96 30.72
CA GLU A 606 -25.94 -11.00 30.50
C GLU A 606 -24.93 -10.56 29.45
N LEU A 607 -23.66 -10.90 29.65
CA LEU A 607 -22.57 -10.60 28.72
C LEU A 607 -21.55 -11.73 28.76
N GLU A 608 -21.59 -12.58 27.74
CA GLU A 608 -20.59 -13.59 27.48
C GLU A 608 -19.65 -13.12 26.38
N ILE A 609 -18.35 -13.27 26.62
CA ILE A 609 -17.30 -12.73 25.76
C ILE A 609 -16.39 -13.87 25.37
N THR A 610 -16.16 -14.01 24.07
CA THR A 610 -15.25 -15.01 23.52
C THR A 610 -14.11 -14.28 22.84
N VAL A 611 -12.88 -14.48 23.33
CA VAL A 611 -11.67 -13.92 22.73
C VAL A 611 -10.92 -15.03 22.02
N ASN A 612 -10.71 -14.87 20.72
CA ASN A 612 -9.99 -15.84 19.89
C ASN A 612 -10.54 -17.28 20.01
N GLY A 613 -11.87 -17.40 20.09
CA GLY A 613 -12.58 -18.68 20.24
C GLY A 613 -12.60 -19.26 21.66
N ARG A 614 -12.04 -18.58 22.67
CA ARG A 614 -12.09 -19.00 24.08
C ARG A 614 -12.99 -18.08 24.90
N VAL A 615 -13.90 -18.66 25.67
CA VAL A 615 -14.78 -17.92 26.57
C VAL A 615 -13.95 -17.30 27.69
N GLN A 616 -14.23 -16.03 27.99
CA GLN A 616 -13.61 -15.29 29.08
C GLN A 616 -14.44 -15.49 30.35
N ASP A 617 -13.90 -16.22 31.32
CA ASP A 617 -14.62 -16.58 32.54
C ASP A 617 -14.91 -15.39 33.47
N ASP A 618 -14.01 -14.39 33.53
CA ASP A 618 -14.21 -13.17 34.31
C ASP A 618 -14.06 -11.92 33.43
N PRO A 619 -15.16 -11.17 33.16
CA PRO A 619 -15.12 -9.97 32.33
C PRO A 619 -14.39 -8.78 33.01
N ARG A 620 -14.05 -8.88 34.30
CA ARG A 620 -13.28 -7.84 35.02
C ARG A 620 -11.78 -7.97 34.81
N VAL A 621 -11.32 -9.14 34.37
CA VAL A 621 -9.91 -9.40 34.08
C VAL A 621 -9.60 -8.88 32.69
N ALA A 622 -8.58 -8.04 32.59
CA ALA A 622 -8.08 -7.57 31.30
C ALA A 622 -7.50 -8.74 30.52
N VAL A 623 -7.72 -8.75 29.22
CA VAL A 623 -7.17 -9.74 28.30
C VAL A 623 -5.92 -9.13 27.68
N ASP A 624 -4.77 -9.75 27.91
CA ASP A 624 -3.52 -9.31 27.30
C ASP A 624 -3.57 -9.57 25.79
N LEU A 625 -3.28 -8.54 25.01
CA LEU A 625 -3.12 -8.64 23.57
C LEU A 625 -1.65 -8.86 23.22
N PRO A 626 -1.35 -9.55 22.09
CA PRO A 626 0.00 -9.60 21.56
C PRO A 626 0.57 -8.19 21.38
N ALA A 627 1.89 -8.01 21.54
CA ALA A 627 2.52 -6.71 21.28
C ALA A 627 2.26 -6.27 19.84
N GLY A 628 1.72 -5.05 19.66
CA GLY A 628 1.28 -4.55 18.35
C GLY A 628 0.03 -5.25 17.78
N GLY A 629 -0.67 -6.06 18.58
CA GLY A 629 -1.95 -6.66 18.22
C GLY A 629 -3.10 -5.66 18.26
N LEU A 630 -4.17 -5.98 17.53
CA LEU A 630 -5.39 -5.18 17.49
C LEU A 630 -6.60 -6.07 17.70
N THR A 631 -7.65 -5.52 18.30
CA THR A 631 -8.95 -6.20 18.35
C THR A 631 -9.60 -6.16 16.97
N THR A 632 -10.35 -7.19 16.63
CA THR A 632 -11.26 -7.18 15.47
C THR A 632 -12.64 -7.72 15.87
N SER A 633 -13.68 -7.24 15.18
CA SER A 633 -15.06 -7.64 15.41
C SER A 633 -15.25 -9.12 15.06
N GLY A 634 -15.66 -9.92 16.05
CA GLY A 634 -16.07 -11.30 15.84
C GLY A 634 -17.54 -11.42 15.45
N THR A 635 -18.16 -12.54 15.80
CA THR A 635 -19.61 -12.73 15.64
C THR A 635 -20.35 -12.23 16.88
N HIS A 636 -21.34 -11.37 16.69
CA HIS A 636 -22.13 -10.78 17.78
C HIS A 636 -23.57 -11.27 17.78
N ARG A 637 -24.05 -11.73 18.94
CA ARG A 637 -25.45 -12.11 19.15
C ARG A 637 -26.04 -11.24 20.26
N ILE A 638 -27.15 -10.56 19.96
CA ILE A 638 -27.84 -9.69 20.89
C ILE A 638 -29.27 -10.19 21.07
N ASP A 639 -29.59 -10.68 22.26
CA ASP A 639 -30.95 -11.08 22.63
C ASP A 639 -31.63 -9.90 23.36
N VAL A 640 -32.71 -9.36 22.79
CA VAL A 640 -33.38 -8.17 23.30
C VAL A 640 -34.67 -8.55 24.03
N THR A 641 -34.84 -8.04 25.25
CA THR A 641 -36.05 -8.21 26.07
C THR A 641 -36.65 -6.84 26.40
N PRO A 642 -37.94 -6.58 26.16
CA PRO A 642 -38.55 -5.31 26.54
C PRO A 642 -38.71 -5.22 28.07
N ASP A 643 -38.49 -4.04 28.64
CA ASP A 643 -38.72 -3.81 30.07
C ASP A 643 -40.21 -3.97 30.40
N SER A 644 -40.58 -5.12 30.93
CA SER A 644 -41.93 -5.36 31.41
C SER A 644 -42.05 -4.73 32.78
N GLY A 645 -42.22 -3.40 32.79
CA GLY A 645 -42.29 -2.58 33.99
C GLY A 645 -43.05 -3.29 35.11
N SER A 646 -42.37 -3.51 36.23
CA SER A 646 -42.96 -4.07 37.43
C SER A 646 -44.25 -3.32 37.75
N SER A 647 -45.38 -4.00 37.62
CA SER A 647 -46.67 -3.62 38.19
C SER A 647 -46.56 -3.68 39.71
N ALA A 648 -45.90 -2.69 40.30
CA ALA A 648 -45.91 -2.44 41.73
C ALA A 648 -47.32 -1.99 42.13
N GLN A 649 -48.09 -2.95 42.64
CA GLN A 649 -49.24 -2.83 43.53
C GLN A 649 -49.79 -1.40 43.74
N GLU A 650 -50.85 -1.06 42.99
CA GLU A 650 -51.89 -0.16 43.52
C GLU A 650 -52.62 -0.92 44.64
N GLY A 651 -52.10 -0.75 45.84
CA GLY A 651 -52.71 -1.16 47.09
C GLY A 651 -52.67 -0.02 48.09
N ARG A 652 -53.45 1.04 47.83
CA ARG A 652 -54.08 1.86 48.88
C ARG A 652 -55.20 2.74 48.35
#